data_AF-A0A971IYD9-F1
#
_entry.id   AF-A0A971IYD9-F1
#
_cell.length_a   1.000
_cell.length_b   1.000
_cell.length_c   1.000
_cell.angle_alpha   90.00
_cell.angle_beta   90.00
_cell.angle_gamma   90.00
#
_symmetry.space_group_name_H-M   'P 1'
#
loop_
_entity.id
_entity.type
_entity.pdbx_description
1 polymer ?
#
loop_
_entity_poly.entity_id
_entity_poly.type
_entity_poly.pdbx_seq_one_letter_code
_entity_poly.pdbx_strand_id
1 'polypeptide(L)'
;IPIQFIGHDPGDDEVEVDVFSEGNIILDGSVHSTGRTRLTSMSGSIIQRSALLTVSGTDITLLSNTGIGVGSDELISVPIAVQLVGTSGALTAITTTGDIEINGVAGELRIGAITTLGGNVKLEADQSIVQVSSESPAIKGNRIELVSHYGSIGRTGNLPLNVEVGQTDESRLTATAPGNISIRQVSGDLRLDRVESFGGDVTLEVANGSMVDANSGEQKDKRTYTELLELWNEMLLLGQGAEQSAENTLQAYKNAKEYEYHRYWRMRNVRPVSEPNGQITYVADDYNPDHQDPEYHRLHEIYGSFDYSPNWQYSLTDDERNALTEGSSWTENELSLALSGGILFKQATSTATVIEDPNVIGHNITLRAPGGSIGTDDGYLEIDGNDPNALKNDDTRVALAAAEPDDVIVDPDTKIITVLRRQSIDIAATGAVDVQATGHVYLGSIDPIYVKTVSSQDSIRIKGKDGIYSVTAPGQVSIQGKRTILEGGDGGIGTADTPLILSLLEGAQLTARAAEIIHIHETNGNLNLAEIFSLSDVDLFAKGSILDSRGRRPVAVMGGAVNLESAEGLIGHSSNPLAIGVSPTGELKATAFGGVFVKSPSIILNLGNISISGADGMSRQIEVEGSGEELNVLGKISSDSLILNAGGSLRVAGEIWVSVGVTLNASKDILLSEGSLISASSGYIALNARSILQDAISQLSGGLITASRMDQHLIGDNRLFSFSTTYGGGGSIKLRNTGDTLELGTLVDDETADVDIEITNIGNIGIVGAIRTTGYVKLTANGGAISQSGLGKVESAESLETSSANGQTLLGSNSVKGFSATNSGSEAIKLRNAADRLVVADVSQASGGDVEIVNTGDIELTGTIDTTGNVTLTATGSIEESGAGRVINAAKLATASGTGQALTGANTVKSFSASNTGSGDIKLNNEAATLVVEDVTQAAGGEVQIIDTGDIELTRTIDTAGNVALAATGSIEESGAGRVINAALLTTASGSGQALTGDNAVQSILATNTGSGDIELVN
;
A
#
# COMPACT_ATOMS: atom_id res chain seq x y z
N ILE A 1 -30.46 -67.79 43.33
CA ILE A 1 -31.07 -69.13 43.04
C ILE A 1 -30.62 -69.50 41.63
N PRO A 2 -30.03 -70.69 41.37
CA PRO A 2 -29.81 -71.16 40.01
C PRO A 2 -31.18 -71.50 39.40
N ILE A 3 -31.55 -70.84 38.30
CA ILE A 3 -32.82 -71.06 37.62
C ILE A 3 -32.53 -71.70 36.27
N GLN A 4 -33.20 -72.82 36.00
CA GLN A 4 -33.20 -73.50 34.72
C GLN A 4 -34.68 -73.69 34.33
N PHE A 5 -35.14 -73.03 33.27
CA PHE A 5 -36.49 -73.20 32.75
C PHE A 5 -36.43 -74.02 31.46
N ILE A 6 -37.01 -75.22 31.47
CA ILE A 6 -37.07 -76.14 30.32
C ILE A 6 -38.53 -76.51 30.01
N GLY A 7 -39.46 -75.61 30.32
CA GLY A 7 -40.91 -75.81 30.11
C GLY A 7 -41.32 -75.39 28.70
N HIS A 8 -41.91 -76.31 27.95
CA HIS A 8 -42.66 -76.03 26.72
C HIS A 8 -44.12 -76.36 27.02
N ASP A 9 -45.01 -75.37 27.04
CA ASP A 9 -46.46 -75.59 27.15
C ASP A 9 -47.06 -75.58 25.73
N PRO A 10 -47.31 -76.74 25.10
CA PRO A 10 -47.73 -76.84 23.70
C PRO A 10 -49.16 -76.31 23.43
N GLY A 11 -49.85 -75.74 24.42
CA GLY A 11 -51.25 -75.32 24.33
C GLY A 11 -51.50 -73.81 24.38
N ASP A 12 -50.47 -72.97 24.57
CA ASP A 12 -50.63 -71.51 24.72
C ASP A 12 -49.76 -70.77 23.70
N ASP A 13 -50.36 -69.82 22.97
CA ASP A 13 -49.67 -69.04 21.93
C ASP A 13 -48.71 -68.00 22.57
N GLU A 14 -48.82 -67.74 23.88
CA GLU A 14 -48.07 -66.72 24.60
C GLU A 14 -47.57 -67.23 25.98
N VAL A 15 -46.47 -68.00 25.98
CA VAL A 15 -45.84 -68.43 27.23
C VAL A 15 -45.15 -67.22 27.87
N GLU A 16 -45.47 -66.89 29.13
CA GLU A 16 -44.77 -65.86 29.90
C GLU A 16 -43.85 -66.46 30.98
N VAL A 17 -42.74 -65.78 31.29
CA VAL A 17 -41.81 -66.16 32.37
C VAL A 17 -41.70 -65.02 33.38
N ASP A 18 -42.02 -65.28 34.64
CA ASP A 18 -41.86 -64.34 35.76
C ASP A 18 -41.01 -64.95 36.88
N VAL A 19 -39.89 -64.29 37.20
CA VAL A 19 -38.97 -64.69 38.26
C VAL A 19 -38.76 -63.55 39.24
N PHE A 20 -38.95 -63.83 40.53
CA PHE A 20 -38.68 -62.89 41.63
C PHE A 20 -37.70 -63.50 42.63
N SER A 21 -36.70 -62.73 43.05
CA SER A 21 -35.73 -63.15 44.09
C SER A 21 -35.31 -61.98 44.97
N GLU A 22 -35.16 -62.21 46.27
CA GLU A 22 -34.60 -61.22 47.21
C GLU A 22 -33.08 -61.02 46.99
N GLY A 23 -32.37 -62.05 46.53
CA GLY A 23 -30.94 -62.01 46.24
C GLY A 23 -30.63 -62.18 44.75
N ASN A 24 -29.40 -62.57 44.42
CA ASN A 24 -28.96 -62.72 43.02
C ASN A 24 -29.79 -63.76 42.25
N ILE A 25 -30.15 -63.42 41.02
CA ILE A 25 -30.62 -64.36 39.99
C ILE A 25 -29.41 -64.80 39.18
N ILE A 26 -29.15 -66.10 39.13
CA ILE A 26 -28.02 -66.67 38.39
C ILE A 26 -28.58 -67.53 37.26
N LEU A 27 -28.30 -67.13 36.02
CA LEU A 27 -28.64 -67.89 34.81
C LEU A 27 -27.55 -68.92 34.56
N ASP A 28 -27.90 -70.19 34.78
CA ASP A 28 -27.07 -71.38 34.49
C ASP A 28 -27.61 -72.17 33.28
N GLY A 29 -28.77 -71.76 32.75
CA GLY A 29 -29.40 -72.23 31.51
C GLY A 29 -30.20 -71.12 30.84
N SER A 30 -30.54 -71.29 29.56
CA SER A 30 -31.35 -70.32 28.81
C SER A 30 -32.77 -70.19 29.36
N VAL A 31 -33.35 -69.00 29.23
CA VAL A 31 -34.75 -68.71 29.54
C VAL A 31 -35.47 -68.44 28.21
N HIS A 32 -36.32 -69.36 27.80
CA HIS A 32 -37.05 -69.27 26.54
C HIS A 32 -38.54 -69.00 26.75
N SER A 33 -39.07 -68.01 26.04
CA SER A 33 -40.45 -67.52 26.17
C SER A 33 -40.94 -66.99 24.82
N THR A 34 -42.20 -67.25 24.46
CA THR A 34 -42.83 -66.67 23.24
C THR A 34 -43.58 -65.37 23.55
N GLY A 35 -44.03 -65.22 24.80
CA GLY A 35 -44.59 -63.99 25.36
C GLY A 35 -43.55 -63.20 26.15
N ARG A 36 -43.97 -62.57 27.25
CA ARG A 36 -43.11 -61.73 28.09
C ARG A 36 -42.15 -62.53 28.97
N THR A 37 -40.95 -62.01 29.20
CA THR A 37 -39.98 -62.53 30.19
C THR A 37 -39.61 -61.44 31.17
N ARG A 38 -39.81 -61.68 32.46
CA ARG A 38 -39.47 -60.74 33.55
C ARG A 38 -38.65 -61.42 34.63
N LEU A 39 -37.46 -60.86 34.89
CA LEU A 39 -36.57 -61.29 35.96
C LEU A 39 -36.38 -60.12 36.93
N THR A 40 -36.68 -60.32 38.21
CA THR A 40 -36.60 -59.28 39.25
C THR A 40 -35.77 -59.75 40.43
N SER A 41 -34.58 -59.17 40.62
CA SER A 41 -33.73 -59.33 41.81
C SER A 41 -33.88 -58.09 42.70
N MET A 42 -34.49 -58.23 43.87
CA MET A 42 -34.88 -57.08 44.70
C MET A 42 -33.69 -56.43 45.43
N SER A 43 -32.70 -57.22 45.89
CA SER A 43 -31.50 -56.71 46.58
C SER A 43 -30.19 -57.11 45.92
N GLY A 44 -30.22 -57.90 44.83
CA GLY A 44 -29.02 -58.45 44.19
C GLY A 44 -28.91 -58.13 42.70
N SER A 45 -28.05 -58.88 42.02
CA SER A 45 -27.78 -58.78 40.57
C SER A 45 -28.47 -59.88 39.76
N ILE A 46 -28.64 -59.65 38.45
CA ILE A 46 -28.95 -60.69 37.46
C ILE A 46 -27.65 -61.04 36.73
N ILE A 47 -27.17 -62.27 36.90
CA ILE A 47 -25.84 -62.70 36.44
C ILE A 47 -25.98 -63.88 35.48
N GLN A 48 -25.27 -63.85 34.37
CA GLN A 48 -25.18 -64.97 33.42
C GLN A 48 -23.83 -65.69 33.56
N ARG A 49 -23.83 -67.03 33.57
CA ARG A 49 -22.57 -67.80 33.73
C ARG A 49 -21.82 -68.08 32.43
N SER A 50 -22.52 -68.00 31.29
CA SER A 50 -21.94 -68.28 29.97
C SER A 50 -22.63 -67.43 28.91
N ALA A 51 -21.85 -66.86 27.99
CA ALA A 51 -22.36 -66.10 26.85
C ALA A 51 -23.21 -66.94 25.86
N LEU A 52 -23.22 -68.27 26.01
CA LEU A 52 -24.04 -69.18 25.20
C LEU A 52 -25.50 -69.27 25.68
N LEU A 53 -25.81 -68.74 26.85
CA LEU A 53 -27.18 -68.72 27.37
C LEU A 53 -27.95 -67.56 26.74
N THR A 54 -29.27 -67.69 26.61
CA THR A 54 -30.12 -66.63 26.04
C THR A 54 -31.38 -66.45 26.86
N VAL A 55 -31.76 -65.20 27.09
CA VAL A 55 -33.06 -64.78 27.61
C VAL A 55 -33.90 -64.29 26.43
N SER A 56 -35.00 -64.97 26.12
CA SER A 56 -35.88 -64.59 25.01
C SER A 56 -37.30 -64.30 25.47
N GLY A 57 -38.02 -63.52 24.67
CA GLY A 57 -39.42 -63.13 24.88
C GLY A 57 -39.81 -62.03 23.90
N THR A 58 -41.11 -61.80 23.72
CA THR A 58 -41.63 -60.63 22.98
C THR A 58 -41.23 -59.34 23.71
N ASP A 59 -41.52 -59.25 25.02
CA ASP A 59 -41.01 -58.20 25.92
C ASP A 59 -40.08 -58.80 26.96
N ILE A 60 -38.92 -58.19 27.19
CA ILE A 60 -37.95 -58.65 28.18
C ILE A 60 -37.77 -57.55 29.24
N THR A 61 -38.02 -57.88 30.51
CA THR A 61 -37.88 -56.96 31.65
C THR A 61 -36.88 -57.51 32.66
N LEU A 62 -35.76 -56.84 32.85
CA LEU A 62 -34.70 -57.19 33.79
C LEU A 62 -34.63 -56.10 34.87
N LEU A 63 -34.96 -56.43 36.11
CA LEU A 63 -34.91 -55.50 37.25
C LEU A 63 -33.92 -56.05 38.28
N SER A 64 -32.93 -55.25 38.66
CA SER A 64 -31.98 -55.61 39.72
C SER A 64 -31.69 -54.44 40.65
N ASN A 65 -31.07 -54.68 41.80
CA ASN A 65 -30.55 -53.59 42.62
C ASN A 65 -29.09 -53.26 42.24
N THR A 66 -28.23 -54.28 42.15
CA THR A 66 -26.76 -54.13 42.12
C THR A 66 -26.11 -54.40 40.77
N GLY A 67 -26.82 -54.85 39.74
CA GLY A 67 -26.26 -55.03 38.39
C GLY A 67 -26.99 -56.06 37.51
N ILE A 68 -26.89 -55.88 36.19
CA ILE A 68 -27.42 -56.80 35.17
C ILE A 68 -26.27 -57.15 34.22
N GLY A 69 -25.94 -58.44 34.08
CA GLY A 69 -24.80 -58.89 33.25
C GLY A 69 -23.44 -58.76 33.93
N VAL A 70 -23.40 -58.09 35.09
CA VAL A 70 -22.18 -57.88 35.89
C VAL A 70 -22.29 -58.65 37.21
N GLY A 71 -21.31 -59.50 37.49
CA GLY A 71 -21.20 -60.24 38.75
C GLY A 71 -20.92 -59.32 39.94
N SER A 72 -21.29 -59.75 41.15
CA SER A 72 -20.97 -59.03 42.41
C SER A 72 -19.48 -59.07 42.79
N ASP A 73 -18.67 -59.79 42.02
CA ASP A 73 -17.21 -59.91 42.12
C ASP A 73 -16.69 -59.54 40.72
N GLU A 74 -15.88 -58.48 40.59
CA GLU A 74 -15.45 -57.84 39.32
C GLU A 74 -14.71 -58.77 38.34
N LEU A 75 -14.52 -60.05 38.69
CA LEU A 75 -13.78 -61.06 37.92
C LEU A 75 -14.64 -61.91 36.99
N ILE A 76 -15.97 -61.81 37.01
CA ILE A 76 -16.88 -62.51 36.07
C ILE A 76 -17.97 -61.53 35.60
N SER A 77 -17.68 -60.78 34.53
CA SER A 77 -18.70 -60.04 33.76
C SER A 77 -19.03 -60.81 32.48
N VAL A 78 -20.30 -61.18 32.31
CA VAL A 78 -20.81 -61.86 31.12
C VAL A 78 -22.14 -61.18 30.79
N PRO A 79 -22.21 -60.37 29.72
CA PRO A 79 -23.42 -59.68 29.32
C PRO A 79 -24.63 -60.62 29.25
N ILE A 80 -25.79 -60.15 29.67
CA ILE A 80 -27.02 -60.92 29.51
C ILE A 80 -27.35 -60.98 28.02
N ALA A 81 -27.24 -62.17 27.43
CA ALA A 81 -27.62 -62.36 26.04
C ALA A 81 -29.15 -62.39 25.92
N VAL A 82 -29.71 -61.46 25.15
CA VAL A 82 -31.16 -61.28 24.97
C VAL A 82 -31.56 -61.49 23.52
N GLN A 83 -32.75 -62.07 23.32
CA GLN A 83 -33.35 -62.22 21.99
C GLN A 83 -34.83 -61.83 22.03
N LEU A 84 -35.17 -60.70 21.43
CA LEU A 84 -36.56 -60.28 21.28
C LEU A 84 -37.25 -61.12 20.20
N VAL A 85 -38.40 -61.71 20.52
CA VAL A 85 -39.21 -62.50 19.60
C VAL A 85 -40.23 -61.57 18.91
N GLY A 86 -40.45 -61.76 17.61
CA GLY A 86 -41.37 -60.92 16.83
C GLY A 86 -40.85 -59.51 16.53
N THR A 87 -41.75 -58.59 16.18
CA THR A 87 -41.42 -57.25 15.65
C THR A 87 -41.85 -56.07 16.53
N SER A 88 -42.61 -56.29 17.60
CA SER A 88 -43.30 -55.21 18.35
C SER A 88 -42.89 -55.04 19.82
N GLY A 89 -42.24 -56.02 20.44
CA GLY A 89 -41.86 -55.93 21.86
C GLY A 89 -40.51 -55.28 22.12
N ALA A 90 -40.22 -55.00 23.38
CA ALA A 90 -39.10 -54.16 23.81
C ALA A 90 -38.31 -54.73 25.00
N LEU A 91 -37.08 -54.28 25.14
CA LEU A 91 -36.22 -54.54 26.28
C LEU A 91 -36.36 -53.41 27.32
N THR A 92 -36.62 -53.79 28.56
CA THR A 92 -36.50 -52.94 29.74
C THR A 92 -35.46 -53.52 30.69
N ALA A 93 -34.46 -52.74 31.08
CA ALA A 93 -33.44 -53.15 32.05
C ALA A 93 -33.18 -52.01 33.04
N ILE A 94 -33.42 -52.25 34.33
CA ILE A 94 -33.30 -51.21 35.36
C ILE A 94 -32.48 -51.73 36.53
N THR A 95 -31.51 -50.92 36.95
CA THR A 95 -30.72 -51.13 38.18
C THR A 95 -30.79 -49.90 39.09
N THR A 96 -30.62 -50.12 40.39
CA THR A 96 -30.54 -48.99 41.34
C THR A 96 -29.14 -48.40 41.37
N THR A 97 -28.08 -49.21 41.47
CA THR A 97 -26.70 -48.69 41.65
C THR A 97 -25.65 -49.35 40.75
N GLY A 98 -26.04 -50.38 39.99
CA GLY A 98 -25.11 -51.24 39.28
C GLY A 98 -25.08 -51.05 37.77
N ASP A 99 -24.08 -51.64 37.14
CA ASP A 99 -23.90 -51.59 35.70
C ASP A 99 -24.91 -52.51 34.98
N ILE A 100 -25.18 -52.19 33.71
CA ILE A 100 -26.02 -52.96 32.80
C ILE A 100 -25.20 -53.36 31.60
N GLU A 101 -24.93 -54.66 31.44
CA GLU A 101 -24.28 -55.25 30.27
C GLU A 101 -25.24 -56.24 29.59
N ILE A 102 -25.62 -55.95 28.35
CA ILE A 102 -26.58 -56.74 27.57
C ILE A 102 -26.08 -56.93 26.13
N ASN A 103 -26.24 -58.15 25.61
CA ASN A 103 -25.93 -58.48 24.22
C ASN A 103 -27.19 -59.00 23.50
N GLY A 104 -27.71 -58.23 22.54
CA GLY A 104 -28.78 -58.63 21.64
C GLY A 104 -28.27 -59.59 20.57
N VAL A 105 -28.49 -60.89 20.77
CA VAL A 105 -27.85 -61.95 19.95
C VAL A 105 -28.47 -62.17 18.57
N ALA A 106 -29.65 -61.59 18.29
CA ALA A 106 -30.29 -61.70 16.99
C ALA A 106 -31.30 -60.56 16.76
N GLY A 107 -31.31 -60.02 15.54
CA GLY A 107 -32.25 -58.99 15.13
C GLY A 107 -31.99 -57.62 15.77
N GLU A 108 -32.97 -56.71 15.64
CA GLU A 108 -32.88 -55.38 16.25
C GLU A 108 -33.08 -55.45 17.77
N LEU A 109 -32.21 -54.75 18.52
CA LEU A 109 -32.40 -54.52 19.94
C LEU A 109 -33.31 -53.30 20.15
N ARG A 110 -34.59 -53.57 20.41
CA ARG A 110 -35.62 -52.55 20.62
C ARG A 110 -35.66 -52.12 22.08
N ILE A 111 -35.31 -50.88 22.36
CA ILE A 111 -35.18 -50.32 23.69
C ILE A 111 -36.49 -49.68 24.15
N GLY A 112 -37.05 -50.21 25.23
CA GLY A 112 -38.13 -49.61 26.00
C GLY A 112 -37.57 -48.62 27.03
N ALA A 113 -36.74 -49.10 27.94
CA ALA A 113 -36.00 -48.28 28.92
C ALA A 113 -34.79 -49.03 29.50
N ILE A 114 -33.60 -48.45 29.44
CA ILE A 114 -32.38 -48.96 30.09
C ILE A 114 -31.88 -47.90 31.07
N THR A 115 -31.97 -48.15 32.38
CA THR A 115 -31.70 -47.11 33.39
C THR A 115 -30.89 -47.64 34.56
N THR A 116 -29.84 -46.92 34.93
CA THR A 116 -29.07 -47.11 36.17
C THR A 116 -28.85 -45.78 36.90
N LEU A 117 -28.89 -45.75 38.24
CA LEU A 117 -28.50 -44.55 39.02
C LEU A 117 -27.01 -44.64 39.37
N GLY A 118 -26.18 -44.07 38.49
CA GLY A 118 -24.73 -43.95 38.72
C GLY A 118 -23.87 -45.10 38.17
N GLY A 119 -24.48 -46.19 37.70
CA GLY A 119 -23.76 -47.25 36.97
C GLY A 119 -23.55 -46.93 35.49
N ASN A 120 -22.84 -47.81 34.80
CA ASN A 120 -22.57 -47.75 33.37
C ASN A 120 -23.54 -48.64 32.58
N VAL A 121 -23.74 -48.33 31.30
CA VAL A 121 -24.54 -49.12 30.37
C VAL A 121 -23.67 -49.54 29.19
N LYS A 122 -23.62 -50.84 28.91
CA LYS A 122 -23.04 -51.41 27.70
C LYS A 122 -24.07 -52.28 26.98
N LEU A 123 -24.38 -51.91 25.74
CA LEU A 123 -25.30 -52.64 24.88
C LEU A 123 -24.61 -53.05 23.58
N GLU A 124 -24.70 -54.33 23.26
CA GLU A 124 -24.31 -54.88 21.97
C GLU A 124 -25.57 -55.40 21.24
N ALA A 125 -25.62 -55.29 19.92
CA ALA A 125 -26.70 -55.85 19.10
C ALA A 125 -26.16 -56.41 17.78
N ASP A 126 -26.71 -57.55 17.36
CA ASP A 126 -26.44 -58.14 16.04
C ASP A 126 -26.82 -57.16 14.91
N GLN A 127 -28.05 -56.63 14.93
CA GLN A 127 -28.51 -55.58 14.00
C GLN A 127 -28.57 -54.22 14.72
N SER A 128 -29.62 -53.44 14.48
CA SER A 128 -29.74 -52.07 14.98
C SER A 128 -30.12 -51.99 16.47
N ILE A 129 -29.64 -50.96 17.16
CA ILE A 129 -30.14 -50.55 18.48
C ILE A 129 -31.13 -49.40 18.27
N VAL A 130 -32.39 -49.57 18.64
CA VAL A 130 -33.46 -48.61 18.31
C VAL A 130 -34.39 -48.39 19.49
N GLN A 131 -34.83 -47.16 19.75
CA GLN A 131 -35.89 -46.92 20.75
C GLN A 131 -37.28 -47.21 20.18
N VAL A 132 -38.22 -47.58 21.06
CA VAL A 132 -39.63 -47.84 20.69
C VAL A 132 -40.58 -46.66 20.93
N SER A 133 -40.18 -45.69 21.76
CA SER A 133 -40.98 -44.49 22.09
C SER A 133 -40.10 -43.24 22.21
N SER A 134 -40.72 -42.06 22.27
CA SER A 134 -40.03 -40.76 22.27
C SER A 134 -40.06 -40.00 23.61
N GLU A 135 -40.74 -40.51 24.65
CA GLU A 135 -41.14 -39.72 25.84
C GLU A 135 -40.21 -39.81 27.07
N SER A 136 -39.03 -40.41 26.95
CA SER A 136 -38.01 -40.48 28.03
C SER A 136 -36.63 -40.73 27.41
N PRO A 137 -35.51 -40.53 28.14
CA PRO A 137 -34.26 -41.16 27.72
C PRO A 137 -34.53 -42.67 27.62
N ALA A 138 -34.30 -43.23 26.44
CA ALA A 138 -34.36 -44.67 26.24
C ALA A 138 -33.22 -45.37 27.01
N ILE A 139 -32.10 -44.66 27.16
CA ILE A 139 -30.93 -45.14 27.90
C ILE A 139 -30.43 -44.04 28.84
N LYS A 140 -30.23 -44.36 30.12
CA LYS A 140 -29.64 -43.48 31.13
C LYS A 140 -28.55 -44.22 31.91
N GLY A 141 -27.36 -43.64 31.96
CA GLY A 141 -26.20 -44.18 32.67
C GLY A 141 -25.05 -43.17 32.76
N ASN A 142 -24.07 -43.44 33.61
CA ASN A 142 -22.89 -42.59 33.77
C ASN A 142 -22.00 -42.64 32.52
N ARG A 143 -21.55 -43.85 32.12
CA ARG A 143 -20.98 -44.13 30.79
C ARG A 143 -21.96 -44.96 29.97
N ILE A 144 -22.05 -44.67 28.68
CA ILE A 144 -22.91 -45.39 27.74
C ILE A 144 -22.05 -45.88 26.57
N GLU A 145 -21.96 -47.21 26.41
CA GLU A 145 -21.26 -47.88 25.31
C GLU A 145 -22.29 -48.64 24.44
N LEU A 146 -22.34 -48.34 23.15
CA LEU A 146 -23.30 -48.91 22.20
C LEU A 146 -22.57 -49.51 21.00
N VAL A 147 -22.83 -50.78 20.70
CA VAL A 147 -22.24 -51.46 19.55
C VAL A 147 -23.33 -52.15 18.73
N SER A 148 -23.45 -51.76 17.46
CA SER A 148 -24.22 -52.51 16.45
C SER A 148 -23.23 -53.21 15.51
N HIS A 149 -23.36 -54.53 15.35
CA HIS A 149 -22.42 -55.28 14.51
C HIS A 149 -22.72 -55.21 13.01
N TYR A 150 -24.00 -55.16 12.63
CA TYR A 150 -24.43 -55.17 11.22
C TYR A 150 -25.52 -54.13 10.89
N GLY A 151 -25.88 -53.27 11.85
CA GLY A 151 -27.01 -52.33 11.72
C GLY A 151 -26.63 -50.88 12.00
N SER A 152 -27.62 -50.13 12.50
CA SER A 152 -27.54 -48.71 12.85
C SER A 152 -27.82 -48.48 14.34
N ILE A 153 -27.43 -47.32 14.88
CA ILE A 153 -27.82 -46.91 16.25
C ILE A 153 -28.79 -45.74 16.14
N GLY A 154 -29.99 -45.89 16.66
CA GLY A 154 -31.09 -44.96 16.46
C GLY A 154 -31.68 -45.02 15.05
N ARG A 155 -32.70 -44.19 14.80
CA ARG A 155 -33.30 -44.02 13.47
C ARG A 155 -33.15 -42.57 13.02
N THR A 156 -32.69 -42.36 11.78
CA THR A 156 -32.61 -41.03 11.17
C THR A 156 -34.01 -40.40 11.07
N GLY A 157 -34.12 -39.10 11.34
CA GLY A 157 -35.40 -38.36 11.32
C GLY A 157 -36.01 -38.22 12.72
N ASN A 158 -37.30 -38.53 12.89
CA ASN A 158 -38.07 -38.18 14.10
C ASN A 158 -37.86 -39.10 15.32
N LEU A 159 -36.97 -40.10 15.26
CA LEU A 159 -36.79 -41.06 16.36
C LEU A 159 -35.30 -41.41 16.60
N PRO A 160 -34.43 -40.41 16.88
CA PRO A 160 -33.05 -40.65 17.31
C PRO A 160 -33.04 -41.44 18.62
N LEU A 161 -31.99 -42.20 18.92
CA LEU A 161 -31.89 -42.87 20.22
C LEU A 161 -31.71 -41.82 21.33
N ASN A 162 -32.72 -41.64 22.18
CA ASN A 162 -32.65 -40.70 23.29
C ASN A 162 -31.78 -41.28 24.40
N VAL A 163 -30.72 -40.55 24.78
CA VAL A 163 -29.80 -40.93 25.84
C VAL A 163 -29.73 -39.83 26.91
N GLU A 164 -29.34 -40.22 28.13
CA GLU A 164 -28.94 -39.32 29.20
C GLU A 164 -27.61 -39.83 29.78
N VAL A 165 -26.51 -39.34 29.20
CA VAL A 165 -25.13 -39.58 29.67
C VAL A 165 -24.88 -38.81 30.96
N GLY A 166 -24.08 -39.37 31.86
CA GLY A 166 -23.68 -38.72 33.11
C GLY A 166 -22.97 -37.37 32.89
N GLN A 167 -22.87 -36.60 33.97
CA GLN A 167 -22.36 -35.21 33.94
C GLN A 167 -21.01 -35.05 34.67
N THR A 168 -20.40 -36.15 35.10
CA THR A 168 -19.07 -36.17 35.73
C THR A 168 -17.97 -36.20 34.67
N ASP A 169 -16.73 -35.86 35.02
CA ASP A 169 -15.59 -36.01 34.10
C ASP A 169 -15.28 -37.48 33.79
N GLU A 170 -15.85 -38.39 34.58
CA GLU A 170 -15.83 -39.83 34.34
C GLU A 170 -16.90 -40.33 33.35
N SER A 171 -17.86 -39.47 32.98
CA SER A 171 -18.97 -39.78 32.07
C SER A 171 -18.55 -39.66 30.61
N ARG A 172 -19.04 -40.57 29.77
CA ARG A 172 -18.77 -40.54 28.32
C ARG A 172 -19.75 -41.39 27.50
N LEU A 173 -19.91 -41.02 26.25
CA LEU A 173 -20.59 -41.77 25.21
C LEU A 173 -19.58 -42.39 24.24
N THR A 174 -19.69 -43.70 24.04
CA THR A 174 -19.02 -44.44 22.98
C THR A 174 -20.07 -45.16 22.14
N ALA A 175 -20.07 -45.00 20.81
CA ALA A 175 -21.04 -45.65 19.93
C ALA A 175 -20.40 -46.07 18.60
N THR A 176 -20.63 -47.32 18.17
CA THR A 176 -20.05 -47.86 16.94
C THR A 176 -21.09 -48.63 16.13
N ALA A 177 -21.19 -48.33 14.83
CA ALA A 177 -22.09 -49.03 13.91
C ALA A 177 -21.55 -49.02 12.47
N PRO A 178 -21.77 -50.06 11.64
CA PRO A 178 -21.53 -49.97 10.21
C PRO A 178 -22.47 -48.98 9.49
N GLY A 179 -23.72 -48.90 9.95
CA GLY A 179 -24.75 -48.00 9.43
C GLY A 179 -24.81 -46.66 10.17
N ASN A 180 -25.90 -45.92 9.97
CA ASN A 180 -26.06 -44.57 10.53
C ASN A 180 -26.11 -44.60 12.06
N ILE A 181 -25.63 -43.52 12.69
CA ILE A 181 -25.78 -43.28 14.12
C ILE A 181 -26.58 -41.99 14.32
N SER A 182 -27.70 -42.07 15.03
CA SER A 182 -28.55 -40.93 15.37
C SER A 182 -28.90 -40.97 16.86
N ILE A 183 -28.28 -40.09 17.64
CA ILE A 183 -28.38 -40.05 19.11
C ILE A 183 -28.76 -38.65 19.57
N ARG A 184 -29.64 -38.56 20.58
CA ARG A 184 -30.03 -37.30 21.20
C ARG A 184 -29.84 -37.34 22.72
N GLN A 185 -28.96 -36.48 23.24
CA GLN A 185 -28.85 -36.22 24.68
C GLN A 185 -30.05 -35.37 25.11
N VAL A 186 -30.90 -35.93 25.98
CA VAL A 186 -32.17 -35.28 26.35
C VAL A 186 -32.00 -34.13 27.35
N SER A 187 -30.95 -34.17 28.17
CA SER A 187 -30.66 -33.17 29.21
C SER A 187 -29.19 -33.22 29.61
N GLY A 188 -28.61 -32.05 29.92
CA GLY A 188 -27.20 -31.92 30.28
C GLY A 188 -26.27 -32.04 29.08
N ASP A 189 -24.98 -31.99 29.35
CA ASP A 189 -23.94 -32.05 28.34
C ASP A 189 -23.79 -33.46 27.78
N LEU A 190 -23.50 -33.55 26.48
CA LEU A 190 -23.11 -34.80 25.82
C LEU A 190 -21.58 -34.88 25.79
N ARG A 191 -21.04 -35.65 26.73
CA ARG A 191 -19.60 -35.93 26.85
C ARG A 191 -19.21 -37.05 25.87
N LEU A 192 -18.48 -36.71 24.82
CA LEU A 192 -18.15 -37.60 23.71
C LEU A 192 -16.76 -38.21 23.89
N ASP A 193 -16.68 -39.53 23.92
CA ASP A 193 -15.40 -40.23 23.80
C ASP A 193 -15.16 -40.58 22.32
N ARG A 194 -16.00 -41.47 21.75
CA ARG A 194 -15.91 -41.84 20.32
C ARG A 194 -17.25 -42.31 19.76
N VAL A 195 -17.74 -41.66 18.71
CA VAL A 195 -18.91 -42.06 17.94
C VAL A 195 -18.49 -42.29 16.49
N GLU A 196 -18.55 -43.55 16.04
CA GLU A 196 -18.01 -43.96 14.75
C GLU A 196 -19.00 -44.76 13.92
N SER A 197 -19.30 -44.24 12.73
CA SER A 197 -19.94 -44.99 11.67
C SER A 197 -18.94 -45.39 10.58
N PHE A 198 -18.82 -46.69 10.28
CA PHE A 198 -17.88 -47.17 9.25
C PHE A 198 -18.32 -46.89 7.81
N GLY A 199 -19.61 -46.65 7.57
CA GLY A 199 -20.15 -46.45 6.23
C GLY A 199 -21.43 -45.63 6.14
N GLY A 200 -21.88 -45.04 7.25
CA GLY A 200 -23.09 -44.24 7.34
C GLY A 200 -22.83 -42.84 7.91
N ASP A 201 -23.93 -42.11 8.08
CA ASP A 201 -23.92 -40.75 8.62
C ASP A 201 -24.01 -40.76 10.15
N VAL A 202 -23.44 -39.73 10.79
CA VAL A 202 -23.58 -39.50 12.23
C VAL A 202 -24.38 -38.22 12.48
N THR A 203 -25.44 -38.32 13.28
CA THR A 203 -26.28 -37.20 13.72
C THR A 203 -26.34 -37.20 15.24
N LEU A 204 -25.81 -36.15 15.86
CA LEU A 204 -25.84 -35.93 17.30
C LEU A 204 -26.62 -34.67 17.63
N GLU A 205 -27.51 -34.75 18.61
CA GLU A 205 -28.27 -33.61 19.12
C GLU A 205 -28.17 -33.52 20.65
N VAL A 206 -27.93 -32.33 21.18
CA VAL A 206 -28.01 -32.02 22.61
C VAL A 206 -29.20 -31.09 22.83
N ALA A 207 -30.30 -31.63 23.33
CA ALA A 207 -31.56 -30.88 23.44
C ALA A 207 -31.41 -29.68 24.39
N ASN A 208 -30.73 -29.86 25.54
CA ASN A 208 -30.44 -28.82 26.52
C ASN A 208 -29.07 -29.09 27.17
N GLY A 209 -28.03 -28.41 26.71
CA GLY A 209 -26.65 -28.60 27.13
C GLY A 209 -25.68 -28.39 25.96
N SER A 210 -24.40 -28.70 26.18
CA SER A 210 -23.33 -28.59 25.19
C SER A 210 -22.77 -29.95 24.78
N MET A 211 -22.13 -30.01 23.62
CA MET A 211 -21.27 -31.15 23.26
C MET A 211 -19.87 -30.89 23.80
N VAL A 212 -19.35 -31.84 24.57
CA VAL A 212 -18.08 -31.74 25.30
C VAL A 212 -17.18 -32.87 24.84
N ASP A 213 -15.94 -32.56 24.49
CA ASP A 213 -14.94 -33.58 24.27
C ASP A 213 -14.55 -34.22 25.62
N ALA A 214 -14.65 -35.55 25.67
CA ALA A 214 -14.34 -36.37 26.83
C ALA A 214 -13.35 -37.50 26.49
N ASN A 215 -12.74 -37.46 25.31
CA ASN A 215 -11.56 -38.25 25.00
C ASN A 215 -10.32 -37.53 25.60
N SER A 216 -9.24 -38.25 25.90
CA SER A 216 -8.05 -37.69 26.58
C SER A 216 -6.73 -37.98 25.86
N GLY A 217 -6.83 -38.33 24.57
CA GLY A 217 -5.72 -38.80 23.76
C GLY A 217 -4.94 -37.69 23.06
N GLU A 218 -4.30 -36.79 23.82
CA GLU A 218 -3.57 -35.65 23.27
C GLU A 218 -2.10 -35.96 22.95
N GLN A 219 -1.64 -35.62 21.73
CA GLN A 219 -0.22 -35.56 21.39
C GLN A 219 0.16 -34.17 20.85
N LYS A 220 1.29 -33.60 21.32
CA LYS A 220 1.76 -32.30 20.80
C LYS A 220 2.02 -32.35 19.30
N ASP A 221 1.44 -31.42 18.53
CA ASP A 221 1.85 -31.18 17.13
C ASP A 221 3.23 -30.54 17.12
N LYS A 222 4.27 -31.35 16.95
CA LYS A 222 5.67 -30.89 17.02
C LYS A 222 6.00 -29.82 15.99
N ARG A 223 5.34 -29.82 14.82
CA ARG A 223 5.58 -28.82 13.76
C ARG A 223 5.04 -27.47 14.22
N THR A 224 3.74 -27.39 14.48
CA THR A 224 3.09 -26.15 14.91
C THR A 224 3.66 -25.63 16.23
N TYR A 225 4.02 -26.53 17.15
CA TYR A 225 4.70 -26.16 18.40
C TYR A 225 6.05 -25.48 18.14
N THR A 226 6.85 -25.99 17.19
CA THR A 226 8.15 -25.40 16.85
C THR A 226 7.98 -24.05 16.17
N GLU A 227 7.06 -23.94 15.20
CA GLU A 227 6.76 -22.69 14.49
C GLU A 227 6.30 -21.58 15.45
N LEU A 228 5.42 -21.90 16.40
CA LEU A 228 4.95 -20.93 17.41
C LEU A 228 6.06 -20.53 18.40
N LEU A 229 6.99 -21.43 18.71
CA LEU A 229 8.14 -21.13 19.54
C LEU A 229 9.17 -20.25 18.81
N GLU A 230 9.38 -20.50 17.51
CA GLU A 230 10.20 -19.65 16.64
C GLU A 230 9.58 -18.26 16.51
N LEU A 231 8.28 -18.18 16.22
CA LEU A 231 7.51 -16.93 16.22
C LEU A 231 7.71 -16.19 17.55
N TRP A 232 7.62 -16.87 18.70
CA TRP A 232 7.92 -16.26 20.00
C TRP A 232 9.32 -15.65 20.08
N ASN A 233 10.33 -16.37 19.61
CA ASN A 233 11.71 -15.89 19.66
C ASN A 233 11.94 -14.70 18.70
N GLU A 234 11.29 -14.70 17.53
CA GLU A 234 11.33 -13.62 16.55
C GLU A 234 10.64 -12.34 17.01
N MET A 235 9.66 -12.45 17.91
CA MET A 235 8.99 -11.28 18.50
C MET A 235 9.92 -10.49 19.47
N LEU A 236 11.15 -10.97 19.72
CA LEU A 236 12.23 -10.31 20.49
C LEU A 236 11.77 -9.79 21.86
N LEU A 237 10.81 -10.48 22.46
CA LEU A 237 10.11 -10.05 23.66
C LEU A 237 11.01 -10.12 24.93
N LEU A 238 12.00 -11.03 25.01
CA LEU A 238 12.84 -11.21 26.20
C LEU A 238 14.30 -11.57 25.87
N GLY A 239 15.22 -11.28 26.81
CA GLY A 239 16.61 -11.76 26.78
C GLY A 239 17.54 -11.00 25.83
N GLN A 240 18.41 -11.71 25.10
CA GLN A 240 19.39 -11.12 24.17
C GLN A 240 18.77 -10.14 23.14
N GLY A 241 17.48 -10.29 22.80
CA GLY A 241 16.76 -9.37 21.92
C GLY A 241 16.49 -7.99 22.55
N ALA A 242 16.16 -7.95 23.84
CA ALA A 242 15.99 -6.70 24.59
C ALA A 242 17.35 -6.03 24.84
N GLU A 243 18.40 -6.81 25.11
CA GLU A 243 19.79 -6.33 25.21
C GLU A 243 20.28 -5.77 23.86
N GLN A 244 19.98 -6.42 22.74
CA GLN A 244 20.32 -5.93 21.39
C GLN A 244 19.55 -4.66 21.03
N SER A 245 18.28 -4.54 21.42
CA SER A 245 17.48 -3.31 21.25
C SER A 245 18.03 -2.15 22.08
N ALA A 246 18.38 -2.41 23.35
CA ALA A 246 19.07 -1.46 24.21
C ALA A 246 20.44 -1.08 23.64
N GLU A 247 21.24 -2.04 23.17
CA GLU A 247 22.53 -1.79 22.53
C GLU A 247 22.39 -1.00 21.22
N ASN A 248 21.38 -1.28 20.40
CA ASN A 248 21.08 -0.51 19.19
C ASN A 248 20.70 0.94 19.53
N THR A 249 19.92 1.15 20.59
CA THR A 249 19.54 2.48 21.09
C THR A 249 20.77 3.24 21.61
N LEU A 250 21.59 2.58 22.42
CA LEU A 250 22.85 3.13 22.92
C LEU A 250 23.83 3.44 21.78
N GLN A 251 23.89 2.58 20.76
CA GLN A 251 24.76 2.77 19.60
C GLN A 251 24.26 3.90 18.69
N ALA A 252 22.94 4.00 18.46
CA ALA A 252 22.34 5.11 17.73
C ALA A 252 22.56 6.46 18.43
N TYR A 253 22.45 6.48 19.77
CA TYR A 253 22.72 7.69 20.56
C TYR A 253 24.20 8.10 20.50
N LYS A 254 25.14 7.14 20.63
CA LYS A 254 26.58 7.40 20.43
C LYS A 254 26.85 7.97 19.04
N ASN A 255 26.31 7.35 18.00
CA ASN A 255 26.47 7.79 16.62
C ASN A 255 25.93 9.22 16.41
N ALA A 256 24.77 9.54 17.02
CA ALA A 256 24.20 10.89 16.96
C ALA A 256 25.09 11.93 17.64
N LYS A 257 25.66 11.61 18.81
CA LYS A 257 26.57 12.50 19.56
C LYS A 257 27.90 12.72 18.83
N GLU A 258 28.45 11.69 18.20
CA GLU A 258 29.63 11.78 17.35
C GLU A 258 29.37 12.64 16.11
N TYR A 259 28.18 12.51 15.51
CA TYR A 259 27.78 13.37 14.40
C TYR A 259 27.66 14.85 14.81
N GLU A 260 27.01 15.15 15.95
CA GLU A 260 26.90 16.51 16.50
C GLU A 260 28.28 17.13 16.78
N TYR A 261 29.21 16.37 17.39
CA TYR A 261 30.58 16.82 17.64
C TYR A 261 31.33 17.17 16.35
N HIS A 262 31.35 16.27 15.35
CA HIS A 262 32.05 16.55 14.11
C HIS A 262 31.39 17.67 13.30
N ARG A 263 30.07 17.82 13.40
CA ARG A 263 29.34 18.92 12.77
C ARG A 263 29.74 20.27 13.36
N TYR A 264 29.83 20.38 14.68
CA TYR A 264 30.30 21.59 15.36
C TYR A 264 31.69 22.03 14.88
N TRP A 265 32.64 21.10 14.79
CA TRP A 265 34.00 21.43 14.35
C TRP A 265 34.09 21.76 12.85
N ARG A 266 33.23 21.17 12.01
CA ARG A 266 33.08 21.62 10.62
C ARG A 266 32.55 23.05 10.52
N MET A 267 31.61 23.44 11.39
CA MET A 267 31.12 24.82 11.46
C MET A 267 32.22 25.80 11.90
N ARG A 268 33.20 25.34 12.70
CA ARG A 268 34.44 26.08 13.00
C ARG A 268 35.54 25.91 11.96
N ASN A 269 35.20 25.42 10.76
CA ASN A 269 36.12 25.26 9.64
C ASN A 269 37.42 24.51 10.00
N VAL A 270 37.26 23.42 10.78
CA VAL A 270 38.39 22.60 11.21
C VAL A 270 39.14 22.04 10.00
N ARG A 271 40.46 22.18 10.02
CA ARG A 271 41.34 21.79 8.90
C ARG A 271 42.66 21.19 9.42
N PRO A 272 43.21 20.18 8.71
CA PRO A 272 44.51 19.63 9.04
C PRO A 272 45.63 20.60 8.64
N VAL A 273 46.64 20.72 9.49
CA VAL A 273 47.88 21.48 9.27
C VAL A 273 49.04 20.53 9.47
N SER A 274 49.93 20.44 8.49
CA SER A 274 51.15 19.64 8.61
C SER A 274 52.22 20.44 9.34
N GLU A 275 52.73 19.92 10.44
CA GLU A 275 53.91 20.46 11.11
C GLU A 275 55.20 20.12 10.34
N PRO A 276 56.30 20.87 10.55
CA PRO A 276 57.58 20.68 9.84
C PRO A 276 58.22 19.30 10.02
N ASN A 277 57.76 18.49 10.99
CA ASN A 277 58.20 17.13 11.27
C ASN A 277 57.34 16.05 10.55
N GLY A 278 56.31 16.44 9.78
CA GLY A 278 55.38 15.53 9.11
C GLY A 278 54.18 15.07 9.95
N GLN A 279 54.00 15.58 11.17
CA GLN A 279 52.84 15.32 12.02
C GLN A 279 51.66 16.21 11.59
N ILE A 280 50.46 15.63 11.44
CA ILE A 280 49.23 16.39 11.16
C ILE A 280 48.61 16.83 12.48
N THR A 281 48.48 18.13 12.68
CA THR A 281 47.64 18.74 13.71
C THR A 281 46.38 19.32 13.08
N TYR A 282 45.39 19.69 13.89
CA TYR A 282 44.15 20.28 13.39
C TYR A 282 43.95 21.66 14.01
N VAL A 283 43.59 22.63 13.18
CA VAL A 283 43.24 23.99 13.63
C VAL A 283 41.79 24.27 13.23
N ALA A 284 41.07 24.95 14.10
CA ALA A 284 39.71 25.44 13.83
C ALA A 284 39.66 26.94 14.09
N ASP A 285 38.75 27.64 13.42
CA ASP A 285 38.53 29.07 13.60
C ASP A 285 37.95 29.35 14.99
N ASP A 286 38.20 30.53 15.57
CA ASP A 286 37.68 30.91 16.90
C ASP A 286 36.13 30.90 16.93
N TYR A 287 35.56 30.63 18.10
CA TYR A 287 34.10 30.68 18.26
C TYR A 287 33.57 32.10 17.98
N ASN A 288 32.53 32.17 17.16
CA ASN A 288 31.90 33.43 16.80
C ASN A 288 30.56 33.57 17.55
N PRO A 289 30.49 34.43 18.60
CA PRO A 289 29.27 34.62 19.37
C PRO A 289 28.16 35.34 18.58
N ASP A 290 28.46 35.97 17.45
CA ASP A 290 27.50 36.67 16.59
C ASP A 290 27.03 35.80 15.39
N HIS A 291 27.41 34.52 15.34
CA HIS A 291 27.03 33.60 14.27
C HIS A 291 25.51 33.34 14.25
N GLN A 292 24.82 33.61 13.14
CA GLN A 292 23.35 33.63 13.15
C GLN A 292 22.66 32.27 13.36
N ASP A 293 23.38 31.15 13.24
CA ASP A 293 22.82 29.80 13.43
C ASP A 293 22.67 29.45 14.94
N PRO A 294 21.45 29.30 15.47
CA PRO A 294 21.23 28.93 16.87
C PRO A 294 21.81 27.56 17.21
N GLU A 295 21.92 26.66 16.23
CA GLU A 295 22.50 25.33 16.43
C GLU A 295 24.01 25.40 16.65
N TYR A 296 24.70 26.36 16.02
CA TYR A 296 26.12 26.61 16.26
C TYR A 296 26.37 27.04 17.72
N HIS A 297 25.51 27.89 18.28
CA HIS A 297 25.59 28.30 19.69
C HIS A 297 25.29 27.14 20.64
N ARG A 298 24.22 26.37 20.39
CA ARG A 298 23.88 25.16 21.17
C ARG A 298 25.04 24.16 21.16
N LEU A 299 25.58 23.87 19.98
CA LEU A 299 26.70 22.93 19.83
C LEU A 299 27.98 23.48 20.47
N HIS A 300 28.20 24.80 20.47
CA HIS A 300 29.31 25.42 21.20
C HIS A 300 29.15 25.28 22.72
N GLU A 301 27.95 25.46 23.27
CA GLU A 301 27.70 25.20 24.69
C GLU A 301 28.02 23.76 25.09
N ILE A 302 27.77 22.80 24.19
CA ILE A 302 27.96 21.37 24.45
C ILE A 302 29.42 20.93 24.19
N TYR A 303 30.02 21.35 23.08
CA TYR A 303 31.31 20.84 22.58
C TYR A 303 32.44 21.88 22.55
N GLY A 304 32.17 23.14 22.86
CA GLY A 304 33.12 24.25 22.73
C GLY A 304 34.30 24.20 23.71
N SER A 305 34.19 23.43 24.79
CA SER A 305 35.25 23.17 25.76
C SER A 305 36.16 21.99 25.38
N PHE A 306 35.85 21.24 24.32
CA PHE A 306 36.66 20.12 23.85
C PHE A 306 37.74 20.60 22.87
N ASP A 307 38.81 19.83 22.70
CA ASP A 307 39.72 19.95 21.56
C ASP A 307 39.21 19.07 20.41
N TYR A 308 39.52 19.45 19.15
CA TYR A 308 39.16 18.62 18.00
C TYR A 308 40.02 17.34 17.93
N SER A 309 39.35 16.20 17.77
CA SER A 309 39.95 14.91 17.45
C SER A 309 39.17 14.28 16.28
N PRO A 310 39.85 13.83 15.21
CA PRO A 310 39.18 13.20 14.06
C PRO A 310 38.60 11.81 14.40
N ASN A 311 39.08 11.18 15.48
CA ASN A 311 38.61 9.87 15.96
C ASN A 311 37.90 10.02 17.31
N TRP A 312 37.25 11.16 17.54
CA TRP A 312 36.50 11.39 18.76
C TRP A 312 35.34 10.39 18.84
N GLN A 313 35.21 9.73 19.98
CA GLN A 313 34.16 8.77 20.24
C GLN A 313 33.36 9.22 21.46
N TYR A 314 32.05 9.04 21.39
CA TYR A 314 31.21 9.37 22.51
C TYR A 314 31.26 8.26 23.57
N SER A 315 31.75 8.60 24.76
CA SER A 315 31.62 7.74 25.93
C SER A 315 30.38 8.14 26.72
N LEU A 316 29.37 7.27 26.73
CA LEU A 316 28.21 7.40 27.59
C LEU A 316 28.64 7.51 29.05
N THR A 317 28.04 8.46 29.78
CA THR A 317 28.11 8.48 31.24
C THR A 317 27.23 7.40 31.86
N ASP A 318 27.49 7.04 33.12
CA ASP A 318 26.65 6.06 33.83
C ASP A 318 25.21 6.57 33.99
N ASP A 319 24.99 7.87 34.21
CA ASP A 319 23.66 8.45 34.31
C ASP A 319 22.91 8.48 32.97
N GLU A 320 23.59 8.73 31.84
CA GLU A 320 22.97 8.66 30.51
C GLU A 320 22.71 7.23 30.08
N ARG A 321 23.63 6.31 30.37
CA ARG A 321 23.39 4.89 30.19
C ARG A 321 22.16 4.50 30.98
N ASN A 322 22.13 4.83 32.27
CA ASN A 322 21.02 4.51 33.14
C ASN A 322 19.72 5.16 32.69
N ALA A 323 19.70 6.40 32.18
CA ALA A 323 18.50 7.05 31.65
C ALA A 323 18.04 6.49 30.29
N LEU A 324 18.98 6.03 29.44
CA LEU A 324 18.69 5.40 28.14
C LEU A 324 18.37 3.91 28.27
N THR A 325 18.69 3.29 29.41
CA THR A 325 18.38 1.90 29.76
C THR A 325 17.46 1.78 30.99
N GLU A 326 16.87 2.89 31.46
CA GLU A 326 15.96 2.89 32.60
C GLU A 326 14.68 2.18 32.14
N GLY A 327 14.43 0.97 32.67
CA GLY A 327 13.33 0.12 32.19
C GLY A 327 13.71 -0.94 31.16
N SER A 328 14.99 -1.30 30.97
CA SER A 328 15.39 -2.45 30.13
C SER A 328 14.91 -3.83 30.62
N SER A 329 14.10 -3.89 31.67
CA SER A 329 13.14 -4.95 31.97
C SER A 329 11.74 -4.40 31.74
N TRP A 330 10.98 -5.01 30.82
CA TRP A 330 9.65 -4.61 30.35
C TRP A 330 8.93 -3.59 31.23
N THR A 331 8.84 -2.35 30.74
CA THR A 331 7.89 -1.37 31.29
C THR A 331 6.45 -1.84 31.02
N GLU A 332 5.49 -1.37 31.81
CA GLU A 332 4.06 -1.66 31.62
C GLU A 332 3.57 -1.34 30.20
N ASN A 333 4.11 -0.28 29.59
CA ASN A 333 3.84 0.07 28.20
C ASN A 333 4.50 -0.87 27.20
N GLU A 334 5.69 -1.42 27.49
CA GLU A 334 6.36 -2.40 26.62
C GLU A 334 5.73 -3.79 26.73
N LEU A 335 5.27 -4.21 27.90
CA LEU A 335 4.47 -5.46 28.05
C LEU A 335 3.16 -5.36 27.29
N SER A 336 2.48 -4.22 27.42
CA SER A 336 1.28 -3.91 26.65
C SER A 336 1.56 -3.81 25.13
N LEU A 337 2.61 -3.12 24.69
CA LEU A 337 2.96 -2.97 23.26
C LEU A 337 3.47 -4.25 22.61
N ALA A 338 4.22 -5.07 23.34
CA ALA A 338 4.91 -6.20 22.76
C ALA A 338 4.07 -7.49 22.83
N LEU A 339 3.23 -7.67 23.86
CA LEU A 339 2.14 -8.67 23.81
C LEU A 339 1.11 -8.30 22.75
N SER A 340 0.77 -7.02 22.59
CA SER A 340 -0.10 -6.61 21.50
C SER A 340 0.59 -6.89 20.15
N GLY A 341 1.83 -6.47 19.90
CA GLY A 341 2.51 -6.76 18.61
C GLY A 341 2.52 -8.25 18.23
N GLY A 342 2.83 -9.13 19.19
CA GLY A 342 2.99 -10.57 18.94
C GLY A 342 1.71 -11.40 18.89
N ILE A 343 0.70 -11.04 19.67
CA ILE A 343 -0.62 -11.68 19.63
C ILE A 343 -1.45 -11.13 18.45
N LEU A 344 -1.13 -9.92 17.97
CA LEU A 344 -1.84 -9.23 16.89
C LEU A 344 -1.41 -9.61 15.46
N PHE A 345 -0.43 -10.48 15.23
CA PHE A 345 -0.19 -11.03 13.90
C PHE A 345 0.59 -12.34 13.96
N LYS A 346 -0.06 -13.47 13.66
CA LYS A 346 0.58 -14.79 13.67
C LYS A 346 0.95 -15.17 12.24
N GLN A 347 2.26 -15.26 11.95
CA GLN A 347 2.76 -15.80 10.68
C GLN A 347 2.82 -17.34 10.71
N ALA A 348 1.75 -17.97 11.19
CA ALA A 348 1.63 -19.42 11.30
C ALA A 348 0.33 -19.86 10.62
N THR A 349 0.33 -20.99 9.92
CA THR A 349 -0.85 -21.48 9.17
C THR A 349 -1.86 -22.20 10.07
N SER A 350 -1.43 -22.58 11.28
CA SER A 350 -2.24 -23.23 12.32
C SER A 350 -1.78 -22.76 13.70
N THR A 351 -2.71 -22.72 14.64
CA THR A 351 -2.44 -22.52 16.08
C THR A 351 -2.84 -23.73 16.92
N ALA A 352 -3.21 -24.85 16.30
CA ALA A 352 -3.49 -26.11 17.00
C ALA A 352 -2.17 -26.74 17.49
N THR A 353 -1.95 -26.75 18.80
CA THR A 353 -0.72 -27.24 19.44
C THR A 353 -0.77 -28.72 19.81
N VAL A 354 -1.96 -29.31 19.76
CA VAL A 354 -2.25 -30.70 20.08
C VAL A 354 -3.01 -31.36 18.93
N ILE A 355 -2.73 -32.63 18.72
CA ILE A 355 -3.42 -33.54 17.81
C ILE A 355 -4.14 -34.55 18.70
N GLU A 356 -5.45 -34.67 18.48
CA GLU A 356 -6.35 -35.54 19.21
C GLU A 356 -7.04 -36.53 18.25
N ASP A 357 -7.44 -37.68 18.78
CA ASP A 357 -8.24 -38.63 18.01
C ASP A 357 -9.66 -38.06 17.79
N PRO A 358 -10.31 -38.29 16.65
CA PRO A 358 -11.65 -37.75 16.40
C PRO A 358 -12.71 -38.29 17.37
N ASN A 359 -13.52 -37.39 17.95
CA ASN A 359 -14.71 -37.75 18.71
C ASN A 359 -15.82 -38.32 17.82
N VAL A 360 -15.95 -37.82 16.60
CA VAL A 360 -17.05 -38.17 15.68
C VAL A 360 -16.52 -38.54 14.30
N ILE A 361 -16.81 -39.77 13.86
CA ILE A 361 -16.35 -40.32 12.59
C ILE A 361 -17.57 -40.79 11.79
N GLY A 362 -17.69 -40.36 10.53
CA GLY A 362 -18.78 -40.80 9.65
C GLY A 362 -18.65 -40.32 8.21
N HIS A 363 -19.64 -40.65 7.38
CA HIS A 363 -19.72 -40.09 6.03
C HIS A 363 -20.13 -38.62 6.08
N ASN A 364 -21.40 -38.31 6.36
CA ASN A 364 -21.81 -36.96 6.74
C ASN A 364 -21.91 -36.85 8.27
N ILE A 365 -21.54 -35.70 8.81
CA ILE A 365 -21.62 -35.40 10.26
C ILE A 365 -22.59 -34.25 10.47
N THR A 366 -23.59 -34.45 11.34
CA THR A 366 -24.55 -33.43 11.77
C THR A 366 -24.50 -33.26 13.29
N LEU A 367 -24.18 -32.05 13.76
CA LEU A 367 -24.10 -31.72 15.18
C LEU A 367 -25.09 -30.58 15.52
N ARG A 368 -25.99 -30.81 16.47
CA ARG A 368 -27.00 -29.81 16.90
C ARG A 368 -26.96 -29.58 18.41
N ALA A 369 -26.74 -28.35 18.83
CA ALA A 369 -26.84 -27.90 20.22
C ALA A 369 -27.74 -26.64 20.30
N PRO A 370 -29.06 -26.76 20.04
CA PRO A 370 -29.97 -25.61 19.99
C PRO A 370 -30.04 -24.80 21.29
N GLY A 371 -29.69 -25.39 22.44
CA GLY A 371 -29.66 -24.74 23.75
C GLY A 371 -28.26 -24.51 24.33
N GLY A 372 -27.18 -24.77 23.59
CA GLY A 372 -25.82 -24.71 24.13
C GLY A 372 -24.74 -24.55 23.06
N SER A 373 -23.54 -25.04 23.37
CA SER A 373 -22.33 -24.91 22.54
C SER A 373 -21.85 -26.26 22.01
N ILE A 374 -20.94 -26.21 21.03
CA ILE A 374 -20.18 -27.37 20.56
C ILE A 374 -18.70 -27.07 20.83
N GLY A 375 -18.07 -27.90 21.66
CA GLY A 375 -16.77 -27.62 22.28
C GLY A 375 -16.91 -26.81 23.56
N THR A 376 -15.80 -26.64 24.29
CA THR A 376 -15.78 -26.07 25.64
C THR A 376 -14.71 -25.00 25.83
N ASP A 377 -14.92 -24.16 26.85
CA ASP A 377 -13.90 -23.25 27.38
C ASP A 377 -13.20 -23.97 28.55
N ASP A 378 -12.08 -24.65 28.27
CA ASP A 378 -11.36 -25.54 29.19
C ASP A 378 -10.44 -24.79 30.18
N GLY A 379 -11.04 -23.88 30.94
CA GLY A 379 -10.35 -23.11 31.96
C GLY A 379 -9.30 -22.14 31.39
N TYR A 380 -8.25 -21.88 32.16
CA TYR A 380 -7.28 -20.85 31.84
C TYR A 380 -5.87 -21.17 32.35
N LEU A 381 -4.86 -20.62 31.67
CA LEU A 381 -3.48 -20.57 32.12
C LEU A 381 -3.20 -19.15 32.66
N GLU A 382 -2.81 -19.04 33.92
CA GLU A 382 -2.34 -17.78 34.51
C GLU A 382 -0.81 -17.69 34.43
N ILE A 383 -0.33 -16.53 33.98
CA ILE A 383 1.08 -16.18 33.87
C ILE A 383 1.27 -14.91 34.70
N ASP A 384 2.06 -15.00 35.77
CA ASP A 384 2.39 -13.84 36.59
C ASP A 384 3.42 -12.96 35.88
N GLY A 385 2.98 -11.82 35.34
CA GLY A 385 3.85 -10.85 34.67
C GLY A 385 4.89 -10.21 35.59
N ASN A 386 4.78 -10.36 36.92
CA ASN A 386 5.80 -9.90 37.87
C ASN A 386 6.92 -10.93 38.10
N ASP A 387 6.72 -12.20 37.72
CA ASP A 387 7.75 -13.23 37.85
C ASP A 387 8.62 -13.26 36.58
N PRO A 388 9.90 -12.86 36.66
CA PRO A 388 10.83 -12.90 35.51
C PRO A 388 11.10 -14.33 35.00
N ASN A 389 10.60 -15.37 35.68
CA ASN A 389 10.67 -16.75 35.24
C ASN A 389 9.37 -17.29 34.61
N ALA A 390 8.26 -16.56 34.66
CA ALA A 390 6.95 -17.05 34.22
C ALA A 390 6.93 -17.48 32.74
N LEU A 391 7.76 -16.83 31.91
CA LEU A 391 7.90 -17.09 30.47
C LEU A 391 9.12 -17.96 30.12
N LYS A 392 9.82 -18.56 31.10
CA LYS A 392 10.91 -19.51 30.83
C LYS A 392 10.43 -20.89 30.37
N ASN A 393 9.17 -21.21 30.64
CA ASN A 393 8.56 -22.46 30.19
C ASN A 393 8.07 -22.30 28.75
N ASP A 394 8.55 -23.18 27.86
CA ASP A 394 8.14 -23.22 26.45
C ASP A 394 6.63 -23.40 26.29
N ASP A 395 5.98 -24.20 27.15
CA ASP A 395 4.53 -24.43 27.08
C ASP A 395 3.74 -23.15 27.39
N THR A 396 4.24 -22.31 28.30
CA THR A 396 3.63 -21.00 28.59
C THR A 396 3.76 -20.05 27.41
N ARG A 397 4.93 -20.05 26.76
CA ARG A 397 5.21 -19.21 25.58
C ARG A 397 4.37 -19.64 24.37
N VAL A 398 4.29 -20.94 24.12
CA VAL A 398 3.49 -21.51 23.04
C VAL A 398 2.00 -21.31 23.28
N ALA A 399 1.50 -21.46 24.51
CA ALA A 399 0.10 -21.17 24.82
C ALA A 399 -0.26 -19.71 24.52
N LEU A 400 0.62 -18.77 24.87
CA LEU A 400 0.42 -17.36 24.60
C LEU A 400 0.55 -17.01 23.11
N ALA A 401 1.47 -17.66 22.39
CA ALA A 401 1.63 -17.51 20.94
C ALA A 401 0.48 -18.14 20.14
N ALA A 402 -0.13 -19.23 20.65
CA ALA A 402 -1.29 -19.88 20.03
C ALA A 402 -2.59 -19.12 20.30
N ALA A 403 -2.71 -18.47 21.47
CA ALA A 403 -3.92 -17.79 21.90
C ALA A 403 -4.33 -16.65 20.96
N GLU A 404 -5.62 -16.54 20.69
CA GLU A 404 -6.14 -15.38 19.97
C GLU A 404 -6.20 -14.14 20.87
N PRO A 405 -6.21 -12.91 20.32
CA PRO A 405 -6.20 -11.70 21.14
C PRO A 405 -7.31 -11.63 22.20
N ASP A 406 -8.47 -12.23 21.91
CA ASP A 406 -9.62 -12.31 22.82
C ASP A 406 -9.52 -13.45 23.84
N ASP A 407 -8.61 -14.39 23.65
CA ASP A 407 -8.30 -15.42 24.64
C ASP A 407 -7.31 -14.91 25.70
N VAL A 408 -6.69 -13.75 25.49
CA VAL A 408 -5.69 -13.20 26.40
C VAL A 408 -6.27 -12.01 27.16
N ILE A 409 -6.35 -12.14 28.48
CA ILE A 409 -6.75 -11.09 29.40
C ILE A 409 -5.52 -10.67 30.19
N VAL A 410 -5.23 -9.37 30.25
CA VAL A 410 -4.14 -8.83 31.07
C VAL A 410 -4.75 -7.96 32.15
N ASP A 411 -4.57 -8.34 33.41
CA ASP A 411 -4.95 -7.52 34.55
C ASP A 411 -3.89 -6.41 34.75
N PRO A 412 -4.23 -5.13 34.57
CA PRO A 412 -3.26 -4.04 34.67
C PRO A 412 -2.79 -3.80 36.11
N ASP A 413 -3.55 -4.19 37.13
CA ASP A 413 -3.20 -3.95 38.53
C ASP A 413 -2.35 -5.09 39.09
N THR A 414 -2.73 -6.34 38.81
CA THR A 414 -2.01 -7.52 39.32
C THR A 414 -0.90 -8.00 38.38
N LYS A 415 -0.90 -7.54 37.12
CA LYS A 415 -0.02 -8.01 36.03
C LYS A 415 -0.18 -9.50 35.70
N ILE A 416 -1.28 -10.12 36.12
CA ILE A 416 -1.60 -11.50 35.73
C ILE A 416 -2.10 -11.49 34.28
N ILE A 417 -1.49 -12.32 33.44
CA ILE A 417 -1.93 -12.61 32.09
C ILE A 417 -2.68 -13.95 32.14
N THR A 418 -3.96 -13.92 31.80
CA THR A 418 -4.82 -15.10 31.73
C THR A 418 -5.02 -15.48 30.27
N VAL A 419 -4.65 -16.71 29.91
CA VAL A 419 -4.88 -17.30 28.59
C VAL A 419 -6.04 -18.30 28.69
N LEU A 420 -7.17 -17.97 28.09
CA LEU A 420 -8.34 -18.85 27.99
C LEU A 420 -8.02 -20.03 27.07
N ARG A 421 -8.26 -21.25 27.56
CA ARG A 421 -8.09 -22.46 26.74
C ARG A 421 -9.45 -22.86 26.18
N ARG A 422 -9.47 -23.26 24.92
CA ARG A 422 -10.68 -23.73 24.23
C ARG A 422 -10.41 -25.13 23.73
N GLN A 423 -11.39 -26.02 23.87
CA GLN A 423 -11.31 -27.40 23.41
C GLN A 423 -12.37 -27.62 22.32
N SER A 424 -11.94 -28.16 21.19
CA SER A 424 -12.79 -28.47 20.04
C SER A 424 -13.52 -29.81 20.23
N ILE A 425 -14.57 -30.02 19.44
CA ILE A 425 -14.98 -31.39 19.09
C ILE A 425 -14.22 -31.79 17.83
N ASP A 426 -13.46 -32.87 17.90
CA ASP A 426 -12.72 -33.39 16.76
C ASP A 426 -13.57 -34.31 15.90
N ILE A 427 -13.50 -34.11 14.59
CA ILE A 427 -14.30 -34.82 13.61
C ILE A 427 -13.45 -35.44 12.50
N ALA A 428 -13.91 -36.55 11.94
CA ALA A 428 -13.39 -37.14 10.71
C ALA A 428 -14.56 -37.47 9.78
N ALA A 429 -14.81 -36.59 8.81
CA ALA A 429 -15.90 -36.74 7.84
C ALA A 429 -15.34 -37.02 6.44
N THR A 430 -15.87 -38.03 5.76
CA THR A 430 -15.57 -38.25 4.33
C THR A 430 -16.51 -37.48 3.38
N GLY A 431 -17.56 -36.89 3.94
CA GLY A 431 -18.59 -36.10 3.26
C GLY A 431 -18.86 -34.78 4.00
N ALA A 432 -20.10 -34.34 3.98
CA ALA A 432 -20.48 -33.00 4.44
C ALA A 432 -20.61 -32.87 5.96
N VAL A 433 -20.25 -31.69 6.46
CA VAL A 433 -20.38 -31.29 7.88
C VAL A 433 -21.47 -30.21 8.03
N ASP A 434 -22.50 -30.50 8.82
CA ASP A 434 -23.62 -29.59 9.17
C ASP A 434 -23.69 -29.37 10.69
N VAL A 435 -23.49 -28.14 11.13
CA VAL A 435 -23.34 -27.79 12.54
C VAL A 435 -24.22 -26.60 12.91
N GLN A 436 -24.94 -26.74 14.02
CA GLN A 436 -25.79 -25.69 14.56
C GLN A 436 -25.67 -25.61 16.08
N ALA A 437 -25.36 -24.44 16.60
CA ALA A 437 -25.37 -24.15 18.04
C ALA A 437 -25.99 -22.77 18.30
N THR A 438 -26.46 -22.54 19.53
CA THR A 438 -26.80 -21.17 19.97
C THR A 438 -25.57 -20.48 20.57
N GLY A 439 -24.80 -21.20 21.38
CA GLY A 439 -23.49 -20.78 21.86
C GLY A 439 -22.37 -21.01 20.84
N HIS A 440 -21.13 -20.98 21.28
CA HIS A 440 -19.95 -21.12 20.42
C HIS A 440 -19.85 -22.48 19.73
N VAL A 441 -19.10 -22.52 18.63
CA VAL A 441 -18.75 -23.74 17.90
C VAL A 441 -17.24 -23.82 17.75
N TYR A 442 -16.62 -24.81 18.37
CA TYR A 442 -15.20 -25.15 18.22
C TYR A 442 -15.09 -26.54 17.59
N LEU A 443 -14.53 -26.60 16.38
CA LEU A 443 -14.35 -27.83 15.61
C LEU A 443 -12.89 -28.00 15.21
N GLY A 444 -12.40 -29.23 15.34
CA GLY A 444 -11.07 -29.65 14.90
C GLY A 444 -11.16 -30.83 13.94
N SER A 445 -10.19 -30.94 13.03
CA SER A 445 -10.01 -32.15 12.22
C SER A 445 -8.57 -32.25 11.72
N ILE A 446 -8.06 -33.48 11.63
CA ILE A 446 -6.80 -33.78 10.95
C ILE A 446 -6.98 -33.94 9.43
N ASP A 447 -8.21 -34.20 8.98
CA ASP A 447 -8.59 -34.33 7.58
C ASP A 447 -9.21 -33.01 7.09
N PRO A 448 -9.39 -32.83 5.76
CA PRO A 448 -10.13 -31.69 5.24
C PRO A 448 -11.56 -31.62 5.76
N ILE A 449 -12.01 -30.42 6.15
CA ILE A 449 -13.40 -30.22 6.60
C ILE A 449 -14.24 -29.71 5.43
N TYR A 450 -15.19 -30.53 4.97
CA TYR A 450 -16.16 -30.15 3.93
C TYR A 450 -17.42 -29.54 4.55
N VAL A 451 -17.40 -28.21 4.74
CA VAL A 451 -18.48 -27.44 5.35
C VAL A 451 -19.69 -27.36 4.42
N LYS A 452 -20.83 -27.86 4.89
CA LYS A 452 -22.14 -27.56 4.28
C LYS A 452 -22.77 -26.35 4.96
N THR A 453 -22.83 -26.36 6.29
CA THR A 453 -23.35 -25.26 7.11
C THR A 453 -22.72 -25.31 8.50
N VAL A 454 -22.24 -24.18 9.00
CA VAL A 454 -21.92 -23.97 10.42
C VAL A 454 -22.59 -22.69 10.88
N SER A 455 -23.57 -22.81 11.77
CA SER A 455 -24.33 -21.67 12.29
C SER A 455 -24.22 -21.57 13.81
N SER A 456 -23.90 -20.37 14.30
CA SER A 456 -23.88 -20.02 15.72
C SER A 456 -24.45 -18.61 15.93
N GLN A 457 -25.05 -18.32 17.09
CA GLN A 457 -25.35 -16.94 17.50
C GLN A 457 -24.17 -16.27 18.23
N ASP A 458 -23.05 -16.99 18.33
CA ASP A 458 -21.83 -16.59 19.02
C ASP A 458 -20.58 -16.88 18.17
N SER A 459 -19.42 -17.09 18.80
CA SER A 459 -18.14 -17.31 18.11
C SER A 459 -18.04 -18.69 17.43
N ILE A 460 -17.34 -18.73 16.30
CA ILE A 460 -17.05 -19.94 15.53
C ILE A 460 -15.53 -20.08 15.39
N ARG A 461 -14.99 -21.26 15.69
CA ARG A 461 -13.59 -21.63 15.45
C ARG A 461 -13.56 -22.98 14.75
N ILE A 462 -13.02 -23.01 13.55
CA ILE A 462 -12.87 -24.23 12.75
C ILE A 462 -11.40 -24.37 12.38
N LYS A 463 -10.80 -25.48 12.77
CA LYS A 463 -9.40 -25.78 12.52
C LYS A 463 -9.29 -27.11 11.78
N GLY A 464 -9.06 -27.06 10.47
CA GLY A 464 -8.77 -28.22 9.65
C GLY A 464 -7.26 -28.29 9.39
N LYS A 465 -6.62 -29.42 9.67
CA LYS A 465 -5.18 -29.59 9.40
C LYS A 465 -4.88 -29.62 7.89
N ASP A 466 -5.82 -30.07 7.06
CA ASP A 466 -5.67 -30.21 5.60
C ASP A 466 -6.73 -29.42 4.80
N GLY A 467 -7.16 -28.29 5.34
CA GLY A 467 -8.04 -27.32 4.66
C GLY A 467 -9.50 -27.33 5.10
N ILE A 468 -10.21 -26.28 4.68
CA ILE A 468 -11.63 -26.04 4.96
C ILE A 468 -12.32 -25.69 3.64
N TYR A 469 -13.24 -26.53 3.17
CA TYR A 469 -13.83 -26.40 1.84
C TYR A 469 -15.36 -26.34 1.91
N SER A 470 -15.98 -25.54 1.05
CA SER A 470 -17.43 -25.49 0.94
C SER A 470 -17.94 -26.62 0.05
N VAL A 471 -18.95 -27.35 0.53
CA VAL A 471 -19.81 -28.26 -0.25
C VAL A 471 -21.26 -27.76 -0.31
N THR A 472 -21.49 -26.51 0.09
CA THR A 472 -22.79 -25.87 -0.01
C THR A 472 -23.13 -25.61 -1.49
N ALA A 473 -24.43 -25.57 -1.81
CA ALA A 473 -24.86 -25.18 -3.16
C ALA A 473 -24.35 -23.75 -3.50
N PRO A 474 -24.00 -23.46 -4.77
CA PRO A 474 -23.47 -22.15 -5.15
C PRO A 474 -24.33 -20.97 -4.66
N GLY A 475 -23.70 -19.97 -4.04
CA GLY A 475 -24.36 -18.77 -3.53
C GLY A 475 -25.04 -18.93 -2.16
N GLN A 476 -25.02 -20.11 -1.55
CA GLN A 476 -25.55 -20.33 -0.21
C GLN A 476 -24.48 -20.12 0.86
N VAL A 477 -24.89 -19.62 2.02
CA VAL A 477 -24.01 -19.37 3.16
C VAL A 477 -23.49 -20.70 3.73
N SER A 478 -22.16 -20.80 3.85
CA SER A 478 -21.47 -21.91 4.51
C SER A 478 -21.33 -21.67 6.00
N ILE A 479 -21.04 -20.42 6.42
CA ILE A 479 -20.81 -20.08 7.83
C ILE A 479 -21.58 -18.81 8.22
N GLN A 480 -22.31 -18.90 9.33
CA GLN A 480 -23.04 -17.79 9.93
C GLN A 480 -22.72 -17.71 11.43
N GLY A 481 -22.10 -16.63 11.88
CA GLY A 481 -21.75 -16.44 13.28
C GLY A 481 -21.27 -15.03 13.59
N LYS A 482 -20.85 -14.81 14.85
CA LYS A 482 -20.11 -13.61 15.24
C LYS A 482 -18.64 -13.76 14.84
N ARG A 483 -17.72 -13.54 15.79
CA ARG A 483 -16.29 -13.71 15.58
C ARG A 483 -16.00 -15.10 15.03
N THR A 484 -15.34 -15.16 13.88
CA THR A 484 -15.09 -16.39 13.15
C THR A 484 -13.58 -16.55 12.93
N ILE A 485 -13.03 -17.69 13.34
CA ILE A 485 -11.64 -18.07 13.16
C ILE A 485 -11.59 -19.33 12.30
N LEU A 486 -10.87 -19.27 11.19
CA LEU A 486 -10.71 -20.35 10.24
C LEU A 486 -9.23 -20.66 10.06
N GLU A 487 -8.83 -21.90 10.32
CA GLU A 487 -7.46 -22.36 10.09
C GLU A 487 -7.49 -23.56 9.16
N GLY A 488 -6.97 -23.39 7.93
CA GLY A 488 -6.85 -24.44 6.93
C GLY A 488 -5.59 -25.30 7.09
N GLY A 489 -4.69 -24.96 8.03
CA GLY A 489 -3.49 -25.74 8.31
C GLY A 489 -2.56 -25.84 7.10
N ASP A 490 -2.32 -27.06 6.63
CA ASP A 490 -1.50 -27.39 5.46
C ASP A 490 -2.27 -27.23 4.13
N GLY A 491 -3.61 -27.08 4.17
CA GLY A 491 -4.48 -26.86 3.01
C GLY A 491 -4.96 -25.41 2.86
N GLY A 492 -5.95 -25.22 1.99
CA GLY A 492 -6.58 -23.92 1.71
C GLY A 492 -7.88 -23.65 2.48
N ILE A 493 -8.45 -22.47 2.26
CA ILE A 493 -9.80 -22.12 2.74
C ILE A 493 -10.65 -21.76 1.53
N GLY A 494 -11.61 -22.61 1.17
CA GLY A 494 -12.39 -22.47 -0.07
C GLY A 494 -11.56 -22.72 -1.33
N THR A 495 -12.21 -22.65 -2.48
CA THR A 495 -11.56 -22.72 -3.80
C THR A 495 -12.07 -21.59 -4.70
N ALA A 496 -11.42 -21.35 -5.84
CA ALA A 496 -11.87 -20.34 -6.80
C ALA A 496 -13.30 -20.61 -7.33
N ASP A 497 -13.66 -21.88 -7.52
CA ASP A 497 -14.99 -22.28 -8.02
C ASP A 497 -16.03 -22.35 -6.87
N THR A 498 -15.58 -22.70 -5.67
CA THR A 498 -16.40 -22.84 -4.46
C THR A 498 -15.78 -22.07 -3.29
N PRO A 499 -15.83 -20.72 -3.30
CA PRO A 499 -15.35 -19.93 -2.19
C PRO A 499 -16.15 -20.24 -0.93
N LEU A 500 -15.54 -20.05 0.24
CA LEU A 500 -16.24 -20.21 1.49
C LEU A 500 -17.14 -18.98 1.71
N ILE A 501 -18.45 -19.16 1.57
CA ILE A 501 -19.43 -18.07 1.68
C ILE A 501 -19.77 -17.84 3.15
N LEU A 502 -19.53 -16.62 3.61
CA LEU A 502 -19.84 -16.15 4.95
C LEU A 502 -21.08 -15.24 4.94
N SER A 503 -21.79 -15.26 6.06
CA SER A 503 -22.78 -14.26 6.44
C SER A 503 -22.55 -13.90 7.90
N LEU A 504 -21.47 -13.18 8.16
CA LEU A 504 -21.10 -12.73 9.48
C LEU A 504 -22.15 -11.76 10.05
N LEU A 505 -22.38 -11.84 11.36
CA LEU A 505 -23.24 -10.91 12.09
C LEU A 505 -22.61 -9.50 12.14
N GLU A 506 -23.42 -8.47 12.34
CA GLU A 506 -22.95 -7.08 12.30
C GLU A 506 -21.78 -6.83 13.27
N GLY A 507 -20.70 -6.23 12.75
CA GLY A 507 -19.49 -5.92 13.53
C GLY A 507 -18.59 -7.13 13.85
N ALA A 508 -18.97 -8.34 13.42
CA ALA A 508 -18.15 -9.53 13.61
C ALA A 508 -16.79 -9.42 12.91
N GLN A 509 -15.79 -10.05 13.52
CA GLN A 509 -14.41 -10.08 13.04
C GLN A 509 -14.06 -11.44 12.43
N LEU A 510 -13.23 -11.43 11.39
CA LEU A 510 -12.71 -12.62 10.74
C LEU A 510 -11.20 -12.77 10.95
N THR A 511 -10.78 -13.94 11.41
CA THR A 511 -9.41 -14.44 11.33
C THR A 511 -9.38 -15.63 10.37
N ALA A 512 -8.48 -15.63 9.38
CA ALA A 512 -8.29 -16.77 8.48
C ALA A 512 -6.80 -17.04 8.23
N ARG A 513 -6.37 -18.31 8.37
CA ARG A 513 -4.97 -18.73 8.15
C ARG A 513 -4.91 -20.02 7.36
N ALA A 514 -3.99 -20.12 6.39
CA ALA A 514 -3.84 -21.31 5.55
C ALA A 514 -2.42 -21.41 4.95
N ALA A 515 -1.95 -22.60 4.62
CA ALA A 515 -0.74 -22.75 3.80
C ALA A 515 -1.03 -22.51 2.31
N GLU A 516 -2.20 -22.92 1.84
CA GLU A 516 -2.64 -22.66 0.47
C GLU A 516 -3.58 -21.44 0.39
N ILE A 517 -4.21 -21.27 -0.77
CA ILE A 517 -5.03 -20.10 -1.10
C ILE A 517 -6.22 -19.93 -0.15
N ILE A 518 -6.59 -18.68 0.13
CA ILE A 518 -7.80 -18.32 0.88
C ILE A 518 -8.80 -17.66 -0.08
N HIS A 519 -9.97 -18.29 -0.28
CA HIS A 519 -11.10 -17.76 -1.04
C HIS A 519 -12.33 -17.59 -0.13
N ILE A 520 -12.61 -16.35 0.28
CA ILE A 520 -13.70 -16.04 1.23
C ILE A 520 -14.62 -14.95 0.65
N HIS A 521 -15.93 -15.20 0.72
CA HIS A 521 -16.96 -14.29 0.23
C HIS A 521 -17.94 -13.93 1.35
N GLU A 522 -17.93 -12.69 1.82
CA GLU A 522 -18.94 -12.17 2.77
C GLU A 522 -20.10 -11.53 2.01
N THR A 523 -21.30 -12.10 2.15
CA THR A 523 -22.47 -11.75 1.32
C THR A 523 -23.51 -10.86 2.00
N ASN A 524 -23.43 -10.67 3.32
CA ASN A 524 -24.39 -9.89 4.08
C ASN A 524 -23.91 -8.45 4.35
N GLY A 525 -22.61 -8.25 4.62
CA GLY A 525 -22.11 -6.94 5.01
C GLY A 525 -20.61 -6.72 4.81
N ASN A 526 -20.00 -6.03 5.78
CA ASN A 526 -18.57 -5.74 5.78
C ASN A 526 -17.76 -6.97 6.22
N LEU A 527 -16.59 -7.13 5.63
CA LEU A 527 -15.57 -8.06 6.08
C LEU A 527 -14.61 -7.31 7.02
N ASN A 528 -14.85 -7.39 8.33
CA ASN A 528 -13.96 -6.77 9.33
C ASN A 528 -12.83 -7.74 9.65
N LEU A 529 -11.67 -7.49 9.07
CA LEU A 529 -10.52 -8.38 9.15
C LEU A 529 -9.83 -8.20 10.50
N ALA A 530 -9.91 -9.24 11.33
CA ALA A 530 -9.02 -9.39 12.45
C ALA A 530 -7.66 -9.87 11.97
N GLU A 531 -7.51 -10.84 11.07
CA GLU A 531 -6.21 -11.28 10.53
C GLU A 531 -6.40 -12.18 9.31
N ILE A 532 -5.62 -12.00 8.25
CA ILE A 532 -5.59 -12.93 7.13
C ILE A 532 -4.14 -13.25 6.79
N PHE A 533 -3.80 -14.54 6.76
CA PHE A 533 -2.44 -15.01 6.46
C PHE A 533 -2.49 -16.25 5.58
N SER A 534 -1.83 -16.18 4.43
CA SER A 534 -1.55 -17.34 3.58
C SER A 534 -0.08 -17.36 3.14
N LEU A 535 0.50 -18.56 3.00
CA LEU A 535 1.77 -18.75 2.30
C LEU A 535 1.60 -18.69 0.76
N SER A 536 0.35 -18.76 0.28
CA SER A 536 -0.10 -18.61 -1.09
C SER A 536 -0.98 -17.36 -1.23
N ASP A 537 -1.83 -17.29 -2.24
CA ASP A 537 -2.64 -16.11 -2.54
C ASP A 537 -3.84 -15.91 -1.59
N VAL A 538 -4.36 -14.69 -1.56
CA VAL A 538 -5.56 -14.32 -0.78
C VAL A 538 -6.58 -13.63 -1.68
N ASP A 539 -7.78 -14.20 -1.75
CA ASP A 539 -8.92 -13.70 -2.52
C ASP A 539 -10.10 -13.43 -1.57
N LEU A 540 -10.42 -12.15 -1.39
CA LEU A 540 -11.50 -11.71 -0.51
C LEU A 540 -12.55 -10.91 -1.27
N PHE A 541 -13.80 -11.32 -1.13
CA PHE A 541 -14.96 -10.58 -1.59
C PHE A 541 -15.83 -10.14 -0.40
N ALA A 542 -16.27 -8.89 -0.40
CA ALA A 542 -17.28 -8.39 0.52
C ALA A 542 -18.39 -7.66 -0.24
N LYS A 543 -19.65 -7.92 0.12
CA LYS A 543 -20.76 -7.10 -0.35
C LYS A 543 -20.59 -5.64 0.12
N GLY A 544 -20.29 -5.45 1.40
CA GLY A 544 -19.96 -4.16 1.99
C GLY A 544 -18.48 -3.81 1.82
N SER A 545 -17.87 -3.24 2.85
CA SER A 545 -16.46 -2.84 2.88
C SER A 545 -15.54 -3.94 3.40
N ILE A 546 -14.27 -3.94 2.98
CA ILE A 546 -13.19 -4.75 3.57
C ILE A 546 -12.37 -3.82 4.48
N LEU A 547 -12.41 -4.07 5.80
CA LEU A 547 -11.91 -3.13 6.80
C LEU A 547 -10.93 -3.81 7.76
N ASP A 548 -9.88 -3.10 8.17
CA ASP A 548 -9.03 -3.55 9.27
C ASP A 548 -9.76 -3.30 10.61
N SER A 549 -10.13 -4.38 11.32
CA SER A 549 -10.84 -4.28 12.59
C SER A 549 -9.95 -4.01 13.81
N ARG A 550 -8.61 -4.16 13.68
CA ARG A 550 -7.63 -4.01 14.78
C ARG A 550 -6.79 -2.73 14.64
N GLY A 551 -6.66 -2.19 13.44
CA GLY A 551 -6.10 -0.86 13.18
C GLY A 551 -4.57 -0.78 13.21
N ARG A 552 -3.95 -0.36 14.33
CA ARG A 552 -2.53 0.06 14.43
C ARG A 552 -1.50 -1.09 14.36
N ARG A 553 -1.63 -1.99 13.39
CA ARG A 553 -0.72 -3.12 13.15
C ARG A 553 0.05 -2.94 11.84
N PRO A 554 1.19 -3.66 11.69
CA PRO A 554 2.00 -3.57 10.47
C PRO A 554 1.32 -4.22 9.26
N VAL A 555 0.62 -5.35 9.45
CA VAL A 555 -0.08 -6.10 8.38
C VAL A 555 -1.42 -6.65 8.88
N ALA A 556 -2.44 -6.55 8.05
CA ALA A 556 -3.78 -7.10 8.26
C ALA A 556 -4.05 -8.31 7.38
N VAL A 557 -3.58 -8.25 6.13
CA VAL A 557 -3.67 -9.32 5.14
C VAL A 557 -2.28 -9.58 4.61
N MET A 558 -1.84 -10.84 4.63
CA MET A 558 -0.59 -11.26 4.01
C MET A 558 -0.80 -12.49 3.13
N GLY A 559 -0.26 -12.44 1.92
CA GLY A 559 -0.30 -13.53 0.94
C GLY A 559 0.77 -13.38 -0.13
N GLY A 560 0.85 -14.36 -1.03
CA GLY A 560 1.62 -14.32 -2.27
C GLY A 560 1.20 -13.13 -3.12
N ALA A 561 0.04 -13.23 -3.76
CA ALA A 561 -0.77 -12.14 -4.30
C ALA A 561 -2.02 -11.90 -3.43
N VAL A 562 -2.58 -10.69 -3.50
CA VAL A 562 -3.77 -10.31 -2.73
C VAL A 562 -4.79 -9.67 -3.66
N ASN A 563 -5.97 -10.28 -3.79
CA ASN A 563 -7.08 -9.80 -4.60
C ASN A 563 -8.26 -9.44 -3.68
N LEU A 564 -8.71 -8.18 -3.75
CA LEU A 564 -9.75 -7.64 -2.89
C LEU A 564 -10.90 -7.07 -3.72
N GLU A 565 -12.13 -7.46 -3.41
CA GLU A 565 -13.32 -6.92 -4.06
C GLU A 565 -14.36 -6.47 -3.03
N SER A 566 -14.78 -5.21 -3.13
CA SER A 566 -15.85 -4.61 -2.34
C SER A 566 -16.96 -4.12 -3.28
N ALA A 567 -18.11 -4.80 -3.26
CA ALA A 567 -19.17 -4.56 -4.24
C ALA A 567 -19.91 -3.22 -4.03
N GLU A 568 -20.13 -2.82 -2.78
CA GLU A 568 -20.90 -1.61 -2.43
C GLU A 568 -20.12 -0.63 -1.54
N GLY A 569 -18.91 -1.00 -1.08
CA GLY A 569 -18.18 -0.31 -0.01
C GLY A 569 -16.77 0.17 -0.37
N LEU A 570 -15.95 0.31 0.68
CA LEU A 570 -14.55 0.69 0.62
C LEU A 570 -13.64 -0.52 0.82
N ILE A 571 -12.40 -0.44 0.33
CA ILE A 571 -11.29 -1.27 0.79
C ILE A 571 -10.40 -0.36 1.66
N GLY A 572 -10.36 -0.62 2.97
CA GLY A 572 -9.76 0.29 3.94
C GLY A 572 -10.50 1.62 4.07
N HIS A 573 -9.98 2.51 4.92
CA HIS A 573 -10.53 3.86 5.11
C HIS A 573 -9.38 4.88 5.18
N SER A 574 -9.60 6.14 4.80
CA SER A 574 -8.54 7.17 4.82
C SER A 574 -7.89 7.37 6.21
N SER A 575 -8.68 7.26 7.27
CA SER A 575 -8.19 7.32 8.66
C SER A 575 -7.64 6.00 9.19
N ASN A 576 -7.88 4.89 8.49
CA ASN A 576 -7.41 3.56 8.86
C ASN A 576 -7.19 2.72 7.59
N PRO A 577 -6.09 2.95 6.84
CA PRO A 577 -5.79 2.22 5.63
C PRO A 577 -5.61 0.73 5.94
N LEU A 578 -6.08 -0.13 5.04
CA LEU A 578 -5.92 -1.57 5.17
C LEU A 578 -4.44 -1.93 4.98
N ALA A 579 -3.84 -2.56 5.99
CA ALA A 579 -2.43 -2.94 5.95
C ALA A 579 -2.24 -4.25 5.17
N ILE A 580 -1.50 -4.22 4.05
CA ILE A 580 -1.34 -5.38 3.17
C ILE A 580 0.14 -5.75 3.02
N GLY A 581 0.47 -7.03 3.21
CA GLY A 581 1.74 -7.62 2.84
C GLY A 581 1.57 -8.50 1.59
N VAL A 582 2.37 -8.25 0.57
CA VAL A 582 2.48 -9.11 -0.62
C VAL A 582 3.91 -9.61 -0.77
N SER A 583 4.06 -10.79 -1.38
CA SER A 583 5.38 -11.28 -1.79
C SER A 583 6.03 -10.34 -2.82
N PRO A 584 7.37 -10.29 -2.95
CA PRO A 584 8.04 -9.40 -3.90
C PRO A 584 7.65 -9.59 -5.37
N THR A 585 7.13 -10.77 -5.74
CA THR A 585 6.66 -11.11 -7.09
C THR A 585 5.14 -11.09 -7.22
N GLY A 586 4.40 -11.00 -6.11
CA GLY A 586 2.95 -10.97 -6.11
C GLY A 586 2.40 -9.57 -6.36
N GLU A 587 1.15 -9.52 -6.79
CA GLU A 587 0.43 -8.27 -7.06
C GLU A 587 -0.68 -8.05 -6.04
N LEU A 588 -0.92 -6.78 -5.71
CA LEU A 588 -2.16 -6.31 -5.11
C LEU A 588 -3.14 -5.92 -6.23
N LYS A 589 -4.31 -6.57 -6.26
CA LYS A 589 -5.46 -6.16 -7.09
C LYS A 589 -6.61 -5.78 -6.18
N ALA A 590 -7.30 -4.69 -6.52
CA ALA A 590 -8.38 -4.18 -5.69
C ALA A 590 -9.48 -3.52 -6.52
N THR A 591 -10.73 -3.92 -6.30
CA THR A 591 -11.90 -3.26 -6.89
C THR A 591 -12.86 -2.85 -5.79
N ALA A 592 -13.24 -1.58 -5.73
CA ALA A 592 -14.17 -1.05 -4.73
C ALA A 592 -15.19 -0.11 -5.35
N PHE A 593 -16.40 -0.02 -4.81
CA PHE A 593 -17.39 0.98 -5.25
C PHE A 593 -17.04 2.41 -4.78
N GLY A 594 -16.59 2.54 -3.52
CA GLY A 594 -16.37 3.84 -2.87
C GLY A 594 -14.92 4.34 -2.88
N GLY A 595 -13.92 3.49 -2.63
CA GLY A 595 -12.52 3.93 -2.48
C GLY A 595 -11.59 2.82 -2.00
N VAL A 596 -10.29 2.99 -2.25
CA VAL A 596 -9.25 2.03 -1.87
C VAL A 596 -8.17 2.77 -1.10
N PHE A 597 -7.98 2.42 0.17
CA PHE A 597 -7.00 3.00 1.07
C PHE A 597 -6.14 1.88 1.65
N VAL A 598 -4.92 1.75 1.14
CA VAL A 598 -4.01 0.65 1.49
C VAL A 598 -2.66 1.20 1.93
N LYS A 599 -2.07 0.57 2.94
CA LYS A 599 -0.66 0.76 3.30
C LYS A 599 0.06 -0.58 3.24
N SER A 600 1.33 -0.59 2.90
CA SER A 600 2.13 -1.80 2.82
C SER A 600 3.54 -1.61 3.37
N PRO A 601 4.00 -2.50 4.26
CA PRO A 601 5.39 -2.56 4.68
C PRO A 601 6.26 -3.41 3.74
N SER A 602 5.72 -3.99 2.66
CA SER A 602 6.50 -4.81 1.72
C SER A 602 7.66 -4.02 1.13
N ILE A 603 8.84 -4.66 1.00
CA ILE A 603 10.04 -4.06 0.39
C ILE A 603 9.74 -3.65 -1.05
N ILE A 604 9.04 -4.52 -1.79
CA ILE A 604 8.53 -4.28 -3.13
C ILE A 604 7.02 -4.47 -3.08
N LEU A 605 6.26 -3.45 -3.45
CA LEU A 605 4.81 -3.54 -3.63
C LEU A 605 4.47 -3.43 -5.12
N ASN A 606 3.97 -4.52 -5.72
CA ASN A 606 3.45 -4.48 -7.09
C ASN A 606 1.94 -4.28 -7.08
N LEU A 607 1.46 -3.23 -7.75
CA LEU A 607 0.06 -2.96 -7.97
C LEU A 607 -0.34 -3.51 -9.34
N GLY A 608 -1.28 -4.47 -9.32
CA GLY A 608 -1.95 -4.97 -10.51
C GLY A 608 -3.08 -4.03 -10.92
N ASN A 609 -4.23 -4.58 -11.28
CA ASN A 609 -5.41 -3.76 -11.59
C ASN A 609 -6.05 -3.24 -10.28
N ILE A 610 -6.19 -1.92 -10.18
CA ILE A 610 -6.90 -1.28 -9.07
C ILE A 610 -7.96 -0.33 -9.65
N SER A 611 -9.22 -0.54 -9.30
CA SER A 611 -10.31 0.24 -9.89
C SER A 611 -11.39 0.62 -8.91
N ILE A 612 -12.00 1.78 -9.16
CA ILE A 612 -13.24 2.19 -8.50
C ILE A 612 -14.41 1.99 -9.46
N SER A 613 -15.35 1.10 -9.12
CA SER A 613 -16.46 0.69 -9.97
C SER A 613 -17.76 1.38 -9.56
N GLY A 614 -18.01 2.61 -10.02
CA GLY A 614 -19.28 3.31 -9.82
C GLY A 614 -19.30 4.66 -10.54
N ALA A 615 -20.44 5.32 -10.67
CA ALA A 615 -20.62 6.54 -11.47
C ALA A 615 -21.47 7.61 -10.77
N ASP A 616 -21.23 7.83 -9.48
CA ASP A 616 -22.17 8.46 -8.56
C ASP A 616 -21.75 9.83 -8.01
N GLY A 617 -20.82 10.52 -8.69
CA GLY A 617 -20.62 11.97 -8.50
C GLY A 617 -20.04 12.40 -7.15
N MET A 618 -19.61 11.46 -6.30
CA MET A 618 -18.72 11.74 -5.17
C MET A 618 -17.25 11.62 -5.62
N SER A 619 -16.36 12.45 -5.07
CA SER A 619 -14.92 12.36 -5.34
C SER A 619 -14.34 11.13 -4.63
N ARG A 620 -14.15 10.04 -5.38
CA ARG A 620 -13.64 8.78 -4.85
C ARG A 620 -12.15 8.63 -5.09
N GLN A 621 -11.44 8.09 -4.11
CA GLN A 621 -9.99 8.12 -4.09
C GLN A 621 -9.39 6.72 -3.98
N ILE A 622 -8.31 6.51 -4.73
CA ILE A 622 -7.34 5.46 -4.45
C ILE A 622 -6.16 6.13 -3.75
N GLU A 623 -5.78 5.61 -2.59
CA GLU A 623 -4.60 5.99 -1.85
C GLU A 623 -3.80 4.74 -1.49
N VAL A 624 -2.55 4.69 -1.93
CA VAL A 624 -1.64 3.58 -1.62
C VAL A 624 -0.35 4.13 -1.05
N GLU A 625 0.01 3.65 0.15
CA GLU A 625 1.25 3.97 0.83
C GLU A 625 2.16 2.74 0.89
N GLY A 626 3.29 2.76 0.17
CA GLY A 626 4.32 1.73 0.27
C GLY A 626 5.54 2.25 1.01
N SER A 627 5.86 1.72 2.19
CA SER A 627 7.04 2.18 2.97
C SER A 627 8.35 1.49 2.57
N GLY A 628 8.31 0.55 1.62
CA GLY A 628 9.46 -0.21 1.12
C GLY A 628 10.37 0.57 0.18
N GLU A 629 11.24 -0.17 -0.52
CA GLU A 629 12.21 0.37 -1.47
C GLU A 629 11.58 0.71 -2.83
N GLU A 630 10.57 -0.04 -3.26
CA GLU A 630 9.95 0.12 -4.57
C GLU A 630 8.43 -0.05 -4.53
N LEU A 631 7.72 0.89 -5.16
CA LEU A 631 6.29 0.79 -5.48
C LEU A 631 6.14 0.70 -7.00
N ASN A 632 5.59 -0.40 -7.50
CA ASN A 632 5.44 -0.67 -8.92
C ASN A 632 3.96 -0.62 -9.33
N VAL A 633 3.61 0.19 -10.33
CA VAL A 633 2.31 0.13 -11.01
C VAL A 633 2.48 -0.72 -12.27
N LEU A 634 2.05 -1.98 -12.21
CA LEU A 634 2.15 -2.95 -13.31
C LEU A 634 0.86 -3.07 -14.10
N GLY A 635 -0.29 -3.01 -13.41
CA GLY A 635 -1.61 -3.07 -14.02
C GLY A 635 -2.21 -1.70 -14.29
N LYS A 636 -3.51 -1.70 -14.54
CA LYS A 636 -4.29 -0.49 -14.78
C LYS A 636 -4.90 0.03 -13.48
N ILE A 637 -4.66 1.31 -13.18
CA ILE A 637 -5.30 2.04 -12.09
C ILE A 637 -6.40 2.95 -12.65
N SER A 638 -7.61 2.86 -12.11
CA SER A 638 -8.75 3.70 -12.54
C SER A 638 -9.53 4.26 -11.35
N SER A 639 -9.57 5.58 -11.20
CA SER A 639 -10.26 6.27 -10.09
C SER A 639 -10.72 7.68 -10.44
N ASP A 640 -11.43 8.34 -9.52
CA ASP A 640 -11.65 9.78 -9.66
C ASP A 640 -10.37 10.56 -9.30
N SER A 641 -9.79 10.26 -8.13
CA SER A 641 -8.49 10.78 -7.69
C SER A 641 -7.52 9.64 -7.30
N LEU A 642 -6.23 9.83 -7.52
CA LEU A 642 -5.16 8.87 -7.15
C LEU A 642 -4.06 9.55 -6.35
N ILE A 643 -3.67 8.94 -5.23
CA ILE A 643 -2.47 9.28 -4.47
C ILE A 643 -1.62 8.01 -4.30
N LEU A 644 -0.38 8.04 -4.78
CA LEU A 644 0.61 6.99 -4.53
C LEU A 644 1.77 7.58 -3.73
N ASN A 645 2.06 7.00 -2.57
CA ASN A 645 3.16 7.41 -1.69
C ASN A 645 4.19 6.28 -1.60
N ALA A 646 5.35 6.44 -2.24
CA ALA A 646 6.47 5.50 -2.20
C ALA A 646 7.57 5.98 -1.24
N GLY A 647 7.91 5.14 -0.27
CA GLY A 647 9.01 5.33 0.67
C GLY A 647 10.39 5.26 0.02
N GLY A 648 10.50 4.65 -1.16
CA GLY A 648 11.68 4.64 -2.02
C GLY A 648 11.39 5.18 -3.42
N SER A 649 11.58 4.36 -4.44
CA SER A 649 11.27 4.71 -5.84
C SER A 649 9.86 4.26 -6.23
N LEU A 650 9.24 4.99 -7.15
CA LEU A 650 7.95 4.65 -7.75
C LEU A 650 8.14 4.37 -9.23
N ARG A 651 7.83 3.16 -9.68
CA ARG A 651 7.87 2.81 -11.11
C ARG A 651 6.46 2.67 -11.66
N VAL A 652 6.18 3.32 -12.77
CA VAL A 652 4.95 3.16 -13.53
C VAL A 652 5.26 2.44 -14.83
N ALA A 653 4.82 1.19 -14.94
CA ALA A 653 4.92 0.37 -16.15
C ALA A 653 3.54 0.10 -16.79
N GLY A 654 2.46 0.21 -16.02
CA GLY A 654 1.08 0.08 -16.48
C GLY A 654 0.43 1.41 -16.85
N GLU A 655 -0.90 1.47 -16.68
CA GLU A 655 -1.74 2.60 -17.07
C GLU A 655 -2.40 3.24 -15.83
N ILE A 656 -2.43 4.55 -15.76
CA ILE A 656 -3.15 5.32 -14.74
C ILE A 656 -4.17 6.20 -15.44
N TRP A 657 -5.46 5.92 -15.27
CA TRP A 657 -6.57 6.73 -15.79
C TRP A 657 -7.38 7.32 -14.64
N VAL A 658 -7.32 8.63 -14.47
CA VAL A 658 -8.10 9.33 -13.45
C VAL A 658 -8.98 10.43 -14.04
N SER A 659 -10.10 10.72 -13.38
CA SER A 659 -11.01 11.77 -13.85
C SER A 659 -10.59 13.16 -13.35
N VAL A 660 -10.17 13.27 -12.08
CA VAL A 660 -9.86 14.52 -11.37
C VAL A 660 -8.36 14.77 -11.26
N GLY A 661 -7.59 13.93 -10.57
CA GLY A 661 -6.16 14.21 -10.38
C GLY A 661 -5.31 13.05 -9.89
N VAL A 662 -4.03 13.07 -10.26
CA VAL A 662 -2.99 12.12 -9.84
C VAL A 662 -1.97 12.85 -9.00
N THR A 663 -1.59 12.29 -7.86
CA THR A 663 -0.40 12.66 -7.10
C THR A 663 0.48 11.45 -6.91
N LEU A 664 1.68 11.49 -7.48
CA LEU A 664 2.72 10.48 -7.34
C LEU A 664 3.85 11.03 -6.50
N ASN A 665 4.09 10.45 -5.33
CA ASN A 665 5.15 10.84 -4.40
C ASN A 665 6.17 9.71 -4.28
N ALA A 666 7.45 10.03 -4.43
CA ALA A 666 8.57 9.11 -4.19
C ALA A 666 9.68 9.83 -3.43
N SER A 667 10.31 9.15 -2.46
CA SER A 667 11.43 9.73 -1.71
C SER A 667 12.74 9.74 -2.52
N LYS A 668 12.84 8.85 -3.52
CA LYS A 668 13.94 8.73 -4.48
C LYS A 668 13.45 9.15 -5.87
N ASP A 669 13.16 8.19 -6.76
CA ASP A 669 12.91 8.46 -8.17
C ASP A 669 11.50 8.04 -8.58
N ILE A 670 10.92 8.73 -9.57
CA ILE A 670 9.77 8.24 -10.32
C ILE A 670 10.27 7.76 -11.69
N LEU A 671 10.05 6.49 -12.02
CA LEU A 671 10.43 5.89 -13.30
C LEU A 671 9.18 5.58 -14.13
N LEU A 672 9.02 6.23 -15.27
CA LEU A 672 7.97 5.96 -16.24
C LEU A 672 8.54 5.04 -17.33
N SER A 673 8.15 3.76 -17.30
CA SER A 673 8.65 2.74 -18.24
C SER A 673 8.07 2.93 -19.64
N GLU A 674 8.72 2.35 -20.65
CA GLU A 674 8.27 2.37 -22.04
C GLU A 674 6.81 1.88 -22.15
N GLY A 675 5.95 2.63 -22.86
CA GLY A 675 4.54 2.28 -23.06
C GLY A 675 3.61 2.63 -21.90
N SER A 676 4.12 3.13 -20.76
CA SER A 676 3.28 3.60 -19.65
C SER A 676 2.45 4.84 -20.04
N LEU A 677 1.25 4.96 -19.46
CA LEU A 677 0.33 6.07 -19.69
C LEU A 677 -0.20 6.60 -18.36
N ILE A 678 -0.08 7.92 -18.13
CA ILE A 678 -0.75 8.61 -17.03
C ILE A 678 -1.68 9.67 -17.61
N SER A 679 -2.98 9.51 -17.38
CA SER A 679 -4.03 10.36 -17.90
C SER A 679 -4.92 10.91 -16.79
N ALA A 680 -5.11 12.24 -16.77
CA ALA A 680 -6.07 12.93 -15.90
C ALA A 680 -7.04 13.79 -16.74
N SER A 681 -8.32 13.43 -16.79
CA SER A 681 -9.25 14.02 -17.78
C SER A 681 -9.61 15.49 -17.54
N SER A 682 -9.68 15.95 -16.29
CA SER A 682 -10.19 17.28 -15.93
C SER A 682 -9.39 18.03 -14.85
N GLY A 683 -8.24 17.51 -14.43
CA GLY A 683 -7.39 18.19 -13.44
C GLY A 683 -5.89 17.90 -13.62
N TYR A 684 -5.20 17.59 -12.52
CA TYR A 684 -3.74 17.69 -12.47
C TYR A 684 -3.03 16.33 -12.37
N ILE A 685 -1.77 16.31 -12.80
CA ILE A 685 -0.81 15.24 -12.54
C ILE A 685 0.36 15.87 -11.77
N ALA A 686 0.48 15.54 -10.49
CA ALA A 686 1.59 15.96 -9.65
C ALA A 686 2.59 14.81 -9.51
N LEU A 687 3.86 15.06 -9.88
CA LEU A 687 4.95 14.11 -9.75
C LEU A 687 6.00 14.70 -8.79
N ASN A 688 6.18 14.11 -7.63
CA ASN A 688 7.06 14.61 -6.58
C ASN A 688 8.14 13.57 -6.27
N ALA A 689 9.37 13.83 -6.70
CA ALA A 689 10.53 12.95 -6.51
C ALA A 689 11.84 13.74 -6.57
N ARG A 690 12.97 13.09 -6.24
CA ARG A 690 14.31 13.66 -6.48
C ARG A 690 14.64 13.70 -7.98
N SER A 691 14.22 12.67 -8.71
CA SER A 691 14.38 12.57 -10.16
C SER A 691 13.15 11.92 -10.78
N ILE A 692 12.80 12.35 -11.99
CA ILE A 692 11.77 11.73 -12.81
C ILE A 692 12.44 11.25 -14.09
N LEU A 693 12.46 9.93 -14.29
CA LEU A 693 13.09 9.25 -15.41
C LEU A 693 12.02 8.72 -16.34
N GLN A 694 12.13 9.04 -17.63
CA GLN A 694 11.16 8.66 -18.65
C GLN A 694 11.85 7.82 -19.74
N ASP A 695 11.37 6.59 -19.96
CA ASP A 695 11.81 5.78 -21.10
C ASP A 695 11.10 6.23 -22.39
N ALA A 696 11.72 5.91 -23.54
CA ALA A 696 11.54 6.52 -24.87
C ALA A 696 10.11 6.68 -25.43
N ILE A 697 9.07 6.11 -24.82
CA ILE A 697 7.69 6.08 -25.35
C ILE A 697 6.61 6.08 -24.24
N SER A 698 6.82 6.74 -23.10
CA SER A 698 5.72 6.93 -22.13
C SER A 698 4.91 8.21 -22.40
N GLN A 699 3.63 8.20 -22.03
CA GLN A 699 2.68 9.28 -22.32
C GLN A 699 2.12 9.89 -21.03
N LEU A 700 2.19 11.22 -20.91
CA LEU A 700 1.51 12.00 -19.87
C LEU A 700 0.44 12.88 -20.53
N SER A 701 -0.81 12.77 -20.09
CA SER A 701 -1.95 13.52 -20.65
C SER A 701 -2.81 14.12 -19.53
N GLY A 702 -2.83 15.43 -19.37
CA GLY A 702 -3.66 16.08 -18.34
C GLY A 702 -3.65 17.61 -18.44
N GLY A 703 -4.55 18.26 -17.69
CA GLY A 703 -4.73 19.71 -17.74
C GLY A 703 -3.58 20.51 -17.10
N LEU A 704 -2.99 20.00 -16.01
CA LEU A 704 -1.90 20.64 -15.28
C LEU A 704 -0.86 19.62 -14.80
N ILE A 705 0.40 19.74 -15.22
CA ILE A 705 1.50 18.90 -14.72
C ILE A 705 2.36 19.74 -13.76
N THR A 706 2.46 19.33 -12.50
CA THR A 706 3.27 20.00 -11.48
C THR A 706 4.38 19.06 -11.01
N ALA A 707 5.63 19.50 -11.07
CA ALA A 707 6.78 18.77 -10.54
C ALA A 707 7.55 19.65 -9.54
N SER A 708 8.02 19.06 -8.45
CA SER A 708 8.82 19.76 -7.45
C SER A 708 10.26 19.22 -7.43
N ARG A 709 11.21 20.10 -7.84
CA ARG A 709 12.69 19.94 -7.90
C ARG A 709 13.30 19.25 -9.16
N MET A 710 14.12 20.03 -9.88
CA MET A 710 15.23 19.71 -10.84
C MET A 710 14.97 18.86 -12.12
N ASP A 711 16.01 18.81 -12.98
CA ASP A 711 16.16 18.25 -14.35
C ASP A 711 15.08 17.27 -14.85
N GLN A 712 14.33 17.65 -15.89
CA GLN A 712 13.34 16.81 -16.56
C GLN A 712 13.79 16.43 -17.97
N HIS A 713 13.62 15.16 -18.33
CA HIS A 713 13.67 14.70 -19.71
C HIS A 713 12.27 14.26 -20.15
N LEU A 714 11.65 15.03 -21.04
CA LEU A 714 10.30 14.79 -21.54
C LEU A 714 10.36 14.31 -23.00
N ILE A 715 9.45 13.43 -23.37
CA ILE A 715 9.38 12.87 -24.73
C ILE A 715 7.96 13.09 -25.29
N GLY A 716 7.85 13.60 -26.53
CA GLY A 716 6.57 13.92 -27.19
C GLY A 716 6.18 15.42 -27.21
N ASP A 717 5.02 15.71 -27.80
CA ASP A 717 4.45 17.06 -27.87
C ASP A 717 3.82 17.43 -26.52
N ASN A 718 4.55 18.22 -25.74
CA ASN A 718 4.20 18.53 -24.35
C ASN A 718 3.62 19.95 -24.23
N ARG A 719 2.51 20.09 -23.49
CA ARG A 719 1.93 21.38 -23.10
C ARG A 719 2.06 21.53 -21.59
N LEU A 720 2.79 22.54 -21.15
CA LEU A 720 3.20 22.71 -19.76
C LEU A 720 2.61 24.01 -19.20
N PHE A 721 1.55 23.90 -18.39
CA PHE A 721 0.78 25.10 -17.99
C PHE A 721 1.35 25.88 -16.81
N SER A 722 1.97 25.24 -15.82
CA SER A 722 2.69 25.98 -14.78
C SER A 722 3.68 25.16 -13.95
N PHE A 723 4.82 25.77 -13.60
CA PHE A 723 5.65 25.35 -12.46
C PHE A 723 5.40 26.27 -11.28
N SER A 724 5.00 25.70 -10.14
CA SER A 724 4.96 26.40 -8.86
C SER A 724 6.13 25.94 -8.01
N THR A 725 7.13 26.80 -7.84
CA THR A 725 8.18 26.61 -6.84
C THR A 725 7.75 27.34 -5.57
N THR A 726 7.35 26.60 -4.53
CA THR A 726 6.96 27.19 -3.24
C THR A 726 8.15 27.69 -2.40
N TYR A 727 9.38 27.58 -2.92
CA TYR A 727 10.59 27.93 -2.18
C TYR A 727 11.18 29.23 -2.71
N GLY A 728 11.06 30.30 -1.91
CA GLY A 728 11.76 31.58 -2.09
C GLY A 728 13.26 31.51 -1.79
N GLY A 729 13.94 30.46 -2.24
CA GLY A 729 15.38 30.29 -2.14
C GLY A 729 15.93 29.75 -3.46
N GLY A 730 17.02 30.32 -3.95
CA GLY A 730 17.50 30.13 -5.32
C GLY A 730 17.65 28.67 -5.78
N GLY A 731 17.44 28.44 -7.08
CA GLY A 731 17.46 27.11 -7.72
C GLY A 731 17.51 27.17 -9.25
N SER A 732 17.46 26.03 -9.93
CA SER A 732 17.37 25.98 -11.40
C SER A 732 16.28 25.02 -11.91
N ILE A 733 15.62 25.41 -13.00
CA ILE A 733 14.67 24.60 -13.79
C ILE A 733 15.40 24.19 -15.07
N LYS A 734 15.63 22.88 -15.25
CA LYS A 734 16.23 22.35 -16.48
C LYS A 734 15.26 21.38 -17.16
N LEU A 735 14.90 21.61 -18.42
CA LEU A 735 13.97 20.79 -19.18
C LEU A 735 14.58 20.39 -20.52
N ARG A 736 14.46 19.12 -20.90
CA ARG A 736 14.84 18.61 -22.21
C ARG A 736 13.66 17.86 -22.83
N ASN A 737 12.94 18.49 -23.76
CA ASN A 737 11.88 17.88 -24.55
C ASN A 737 12.41 17.37 -25.89
N THR A 738 11.92 16.23 -26.36
CA THR A 738 12.31 15.64 -27.66
C THR A 738 11.20 15.63 -28.71
N GLY A 739 10.04 16.22 -28.42
CA GLY A 739 8.92 16.33 -29.37
C GLY A 739 9.01 17.51 -30.35
N ASP A 740 8.02 17.58 -31.24
CA ASP A 740 7.94 18.57 -32.32
C ASP A 740 7.52 19.95 -31.79
N THR A 741 6.75 20.03 -30.70
CA THR A 741 6.40 21.31 -30.06
C THR A 741 6.34 21.19 -28.54
N LEU A 742 6.89 22.21 -27.85
CA LEU A 742 6.76 22.42 -26.41
C LEU A 742 6.06 23.77 -26.16
N GLU A 743 4.87 23.74 -25.57
CA GLU A 743 4.17 24.96 -25.14
C GLU A 743 4.41 25.26 -23.65
N LEU A 744 4.89 26.46 -23.34
CA LEU A 744 5.20 26.97 -22.00
C LEU A 744 4.13 27.97 -21.54
N GLY A 745 3.35 27.59 -20.53
CA GLY A 745 2.38 28.44 -19.84
C GLY A 745 3.04 29.40 -18.86
N THR A 746 2.43 29.61 -17.69
CA THR A 746 3.00 30.48 -16.66
C THR A 746 4.05 29.72 -15.85
N LEU A 747 5.34 30.01 -16.06
CA LEU A 747 6.43 29.39 -15.31
C LEU A 747 6.88 30.34 -14.19
N VAL A 748 6.86 29.85 -12.95
CA VAL A 748 7.17 30.61 -11.73
C VAL A 748 6.15 31.74 -11.48
N ASP A 749 5.39 31.63 -10.40
CA ASP A 749 4.33 32.59 -10.07
C ASP A 749 4.77 33.71 -9.12
N ASP A 750 6.03 33.65 -8.64
CA ASP A 750 6.63 34.66 -7.77
C ASP A 750 7.61 35.54 -8.56
N GLU A 751 7.28 36.83 -8.68
CA GLU A 751 8.09 37.84 -9.38
C GLU A 751 9.45 38.11 -8.72
N THR A 752 9.66 37.66 -7.48
CA THR A 752 10.91 37.84 -6.72
C THR A 752 11.82 36.62 -6.70
N ALA A 753 11.41 35.53 -7.35
CA ALA A 753 12.15 34.27 -7.31
C ALA A 753 13.40 34.29 -8.20
N ASP A 754 14.56 34.04 -7.58
CA ASP A 754 15.85 33.89 -8.23
C ASP A 754 16.05 32.44 -8.73
N VAL A 755 15.58 32.15 -9.94
CA VAL A 755 15.55 30.79 -10.51
C VAL A 755 16.12 30.80 -11.92
N ASP A 756 17.20 30.06 -12.12
CA ASP A 756 17.76 29.88 -13.46
C ASP A 756 16.92 28.90 -14.28
N ILE A 757 16.50 29.28 -15.48
CA ILE A 757 15.63 28.45 -16.34
C ILE A 757 16.38 28.05 -17.60
N GLU A 758 16.65 26.76 -17.80
CA GLU A 758 17.22 26.19 -19.03
C GLU A 758 16.22 25.23 -19.68
N ILE A 759 15.72 25.55 -20.88
CA ILE A 759 14.76 24.71 -21.60
C ILE A 759 15.32 24.38 -22.98
N THR A 760 15.38 23.09 -23.31
CA THR A 760 15.75 22.58 -24.63
C THR A 760 14.59 21.79 -25.21
N ASN A 761 14.21 22.06 -26.46
CA ASN A 761 13.33 21.22 -27.25
C ASN A 761 14.00 20.82 -28.58
N ILE A 762 13.67 19.63 -29.11
CA ILE A 762 14.05 19.28 -30.49
C ILE A 762 13.29 20.14 -31.49
N GLY A 763 11.96 20.22 -31.37
CA GLY A 763 11.13 21.06 -32.24
C GLY A 763 10.95 22.50 -31.71
N ASN A 764 9.74 23.03 -31.86
CA ASN A 764 9.39 24.42 -31.53
C ASN A 764 9.26 24.65 -30.01
N ILE A 765 9.57 25.85 -29.53
CA ILE A 765 9.21 26.31 -28.19
C ILE A 765 8.19 27.46 -28.33
N GLY A 766 6.97 27.24 -27.86
CA GLY A 766 5.90 28.25 -27.82
C GLY A 766 5.68 28.75 -26.41
N ILE A 767 5.84 30.05 -26.14
CA ILE A 767 5.56 30.67 -24.85
C ILE A 767 4.14 31.25 -24.91
N VAL A 768 3.21 30.64 -24.18
CA VAL A 768 1.78 31.00 -24.13
C VAL A 768 1.39 31.69 -22.82
N GLY A 769 2.20 31.57 -21.76
CA GLY A 769 2.05 32.27 -20.47
C GLY A 769 3.33 33.00 -20.01
N ALA A 770 3.30 33.57 -18.80
CA ALA A 770 4.41 34.37 -18.29
C ALA A 770 5.53 33.51 -17.68
N ILE A 771 6.77 33.70 -18.10
CA ILE A 771 7.97 33.15 -17.44
C ILE A 771 8.52 34.24 -16.52
N ARG A 772 8.50 34.05 -15.20
CA ARG A 772 8.93 35.07 -14.23
C ARG A 772 10.14 34.63 -13.44
N THR A 773 11.21 35.42 -13.42
CA THR A 773 12.35 35.15 -12.54
C THR A 773 13.26 36.36 -12.46
N THR A 774 14.07 36.47 -11.41
CA THR A 774 15.23 37.39 -11.39
C THR A 774 16.53 36.74 -11.87
N GLY A 775 16.56 35.42 -12.10
CA GLY A 775 17.68 34.67 -12.67
C GLY A 775 17.75 34.81 -14.20
N TYR A 776 18.50 33.92 -14.88
CA TYR A 776 18.52 33.89 -16.35
C TYR A 776 17.51 32.91 -16.96
N VAL A 777 17.11 33.17 -18.20
CA VAL A 777 16.26 32.28 -19.00
C VAL A 777 17.00 31.90 -20.28
N LYS A 778 17.26 30.61 -20.47
CA LYS A 778 17.89 30.02 -21.66
C LYS A 778 16.92 29.09 -22.37
N LEU A 779 16.58 29.40 -23.63
CA LEU A 779 15.66 28.61 -24.45
C LEU A 779 16.38 28.10 -25.71
N THR A 780 16.34 26.80 -25.97
CA THR A 780 17.01 26.16 -27.12
C THR A 780 16.03 25.28 -27.90
N ALA A 781 15.65 25.70 -29.11
CA ALA A 781 14.83 24.95 -30.05
C ALA A 781 15.71 24.40 -31.18
N ASN A 782 16.31 23.21 -31.00
CA ASN A 782 17.39 22.68 -31.85
C ASN A 782 17.02 22.53 -33.34
N GLY A 783 15.75 22.28 -33.65
CA GLY A 783 15.20 22.10 -35.00
C GLY A 783 13.95 22.93 -35.27
N GLY A 784 13.57 23.84 -34.36
CA GLY A 784 12.33 24.60 -34.42
C GLY A 784 12.49 26.10 -34.21
N ALA A 785 11.35 26.79 -34.11
CA ALA A 785 11.23 28.21 -33.81
C ALA A 785 11.00 28.45 -32.31
N ILE A 786 11.33 29.65 -31.84
CA ILE A 786 10.91 30.15 -30.51
C ILE A 786 9.88 31.26 -30.73
N SER A 787 8.67 31.11 -30.19
CA SER A 787 7.59 32.09 -30.43
C SER A 787 6.76 32.39 -29.20
N GLN A 788 6.26 33.63 -29.09
CA GLN A 788 5.31 34.05 -28.06
C GLN A 788 3.90 34.18 -28.66
N SER A 789 2.89 33.74 -27.92
CA SER A 789 1.48 33.96 -28.26
C SER A 789 0.62 34.20 -27.02
N GLY A 790 -0.58 34.76 -27.19
CA GLY A 790 -1.49 35.01 -26.08
C GLY A 790 -0.88 35.92 -25.00
N LEU A 791 -0.76 35.41 -23.78
CA LEU A 791 -0.15 36.10 -22.63
C LEU A 791 1.35 35.84 -22.48
N GLY A 792 1.97 35.18 -23.46
CA GLY A 792 3.39 34.82 -23.46
C GLY A 792 4.32 36.02 -23.26
N LYS A 793 5.13 35.99 -22.21
CA LYS A 793 6.17 37.00 -21.91
C LYS A 793 7.28 36.42 -21.01
N VAL A 794 8.46 37.01 -21.05
CA VAL A 794 9.54 36.79 -20.06
C VAL A 794 9.68 38.05 -19.21
N GLU A 795 9.53 37.91 -17.90
CA GLU A 795 9.40 39.02 -16.95
C GLU A 795 10.51 38.98 -15.90
N SER A 796 11.12 40.14 -15.65
CA SER A 796 12.14 40.40 -14.62
C SER A 796 13.49 39.70 -14.76
N ALA A 797 13.68 38.85 -15.77
CA ALA A 797 14.89 38.05 -15.93
C ALA A 797 16.14 38.91 -16.11
N GLU A 798 17.24 38.51 -15.47
CA GLU A 798 18.54 39.16 -15.61
C GLU A 798 19.02 39.06 -17.06
N SER A 799 18.80 37.92 -17.71
CA SER A 799 19.07 37.76 -19.14
C SER A 799 18.15 36.73 -19.80
N LEU A 800 17.92 36.94 -21.10
CA LEU A 800 17.25 35.98 -21.99
C LEU A 800 18.22 35.55 -23.10
N GLU A 801 18.63 34.28 -23.05
CA GLU A 801 19.43 33.61 -24.08
C GLU A 801 18.54 32.69 -24.92
N THR A 802 18.58 32.83 -26.25
CA THR A 802 17.73 32.05 -27.16
C THR A 802 18.51 31.42 -28.30
N SER A 803 18.22 30.17 -28.62
CA SER A 803 18.84 29.44 -29.74
C SER A 803 17.78 28.69 -30.55
N SER A 804 17.74 28.87 -31.87
CA SER A 804 16.72 28.28 -32.76
C SER A 804 17.24 27.89 -34.14
N ALA A 805 16.46 27.07 -34.85
CA ALA A 805 16.71 26.74 -36.26
C ALA A 805 15.70 27.35 -37.24
N ASN A 806 14.53 27.84 -36.78
CA ASN A 806 13.47 28.40 -37.64
C ASN A 806 12.91 29.73 -37.10
N GLY A 807 13.77 30.67 -36.67
CA GLY A 807 13.36 32.02 -36.28
C GLY A 807 12.93 32.18 -34.82
N GLN A 808 12.83 33.43 -34.39
CA GLN A 808 12.48 33.83 -33.03
C GLN A 808 11.51 35.02 -33.05
N THR A 809 10.30 34.85 -32.52
CA THR A 809 9.28 35.91 -32.44
C THR A 809 8.86 36.14 -30.99
N LEU A 810 9.56 37.05 -30.31
CA LEU A 810 9.40 37.37 -28.89
C LEU A 810 8.74 38.74 -28.73
N LEU A 811 7.49 38.84 -29.20
CA LEU A 811 6.74 40.10 -29.28
C LEU A 811 5.80 40.35 -28.09
N GLY A 812 5.84 39.49 -27.06
CA GLY A 812 5.19 39.71 -25.77
C GLY A 812 5.71 40.96 -25.07
N SER A 813 5.09 41.35 -23.96
CA SER A 813 5.57 42.46 -23.14
C SER A 813 6.68 41.99 -22.22
N ASN A 814 7.85 41.70 -22.79
CA ASN A 814 9.02 41.23 -22.05
C ASN A 814 9.64 42.36 -21.22
N SER A 815 10.32 42.05 -20.11
CA SER A 815 11.02 43.01 -19.26
C SER A 815 12.38 42.48 -18.79
N VAL A 816 13.17 41.97 -19.73
CA VAL A 816 14.49 41.39 -19.47
C VAL A 816 15.58 42.47 -19.49
N LYS A 817 16.64 42.30 -18.69
CA LYS A 817 17.76 43.27 -18.63
C LYS A 817 18.86 42.98 -19.66
N GLY A 818 19.06 41.72 -20.02
CA GLY A 818 20.04 41.26 -20.99
C GLY A 818 19.42 40.39 -22.09
N PHE A 819 19.98 40.45 -23.30
CA PHE A 819 19.55 39.61 -24.43
C PHE A 819 20.73 39.08 -25.24
N SER A 820 20.70 37.78 -25.53
CA SER A 820 21.56 37.12 -26.51
C SER A 820 20.75 36.12 -27.34
N ALA A 821 21.09 35.99 -28.62
CA ALA A 821 20.33 35.14 -29.52
C ALA A 821 21.18 34.50 -30.60
N THR A 822 20.84 33.27 -30.97
CA THR A 822 21.36 32.59 -32.15
C THR A 822 20.22 31.96 -32.93
N ASN A 823 20.17 32.21 -34.24
CA ASN A 823 19.24 31.52 -35.12
C ASN A 823 19.96 31.06 -36.38
N SER A 824 19.92 29.76 -36.63
CA SER A 824 20.60 29.14 -37.78
C SER A 824 19.76 29.15 -39.08
N GLY A 825 18.46 29.40 -38.98
CA GLY A 825 17.53 29.48 -40.12
C GLY A 825 17.42 30.86 -40.75
N SER A 826 16.63 30.97 -41.82
CA SER A 826 16.42 32.21 -42.57
C SER A 826 15.32 33.13 -42.01
N GLU A 827 14.51 32.67 -41.06
CA GLU A 827 13.48 33.50 -40.42
C GLU A 827 14.10 34.47 -39.41
N ALA A 828 13.41 35.57 -39.09
CA ALA A 828 13.96 36.68 -38.32
C ALA A 828 14.11 36.39 -36.82
N ILE A 829 14.99 37.14 -36.15
CA ILE A 829 15.00 37.32 -34.69
C ILE A 829 14.26 38.62 -34.37
N LYS A 830 13.20 38.55 -33.58
CA LYS A 830 12.40 39.70 -33.17
C LYS A 830 12.20 39.72 -31.66
N LEU A 831 12.54 40.83 -31.02
CA LEU A 831 12.33 41.06 -29.59
C LEU A 831 11.63 42.39 -29.35
N ARG A 832 10.54 42.37 -28.58
CA ARG A 832 9.95 43.55 -27.95
C ARG A 832 10.14 43.47 -26.44
N ASN A 833 10.81 44.46 -25.88
CA ASN A 833 11.18 44.53 -24.47
C ASN A 833 10.77 45.87 -23.85
N ALA A 834 10.56 45.87 -22.55
CA ALA A 834 10.19 47.03 -21.77
C ALA A 834 10.99 47.09 -20.46
N ALA A 835 12.25 47.54 -20.55
CA ALA A 835 13.15 47.72 -19.41
C ALA A 835 13.96 49.00 -19.56
N ASP A 836 14.17 49.77 -18.48
CA ASP A 836 14.89 51.07 -18.50
C ASP A 836 16.17 51.04 -19.35
N ARG A 837 16.90 49.92 -19.33
CA ARG A 837 18.01 49.62 -20.23
C ARG A 837 17.98 48.14 -20.61
N LEU A 838 18.15 47.84 -21.89
CA LEU A 838 18.42 46.49 -22.41
C LEU A 838 19.87 46.38 -22.86
N VAL A 839 20.63 45.46 -22.27
CA VAL A 839 21.98 45.11 -22.71
C VAL A 839 21.90 43.98 -23.73
N VAL A 840 22.29 44.26 -24.97
CA VAL A 840 22.41 43.25 -26.03
C VAL A 840 23.86 42.77 -26.05
N ALA A 841 24.05 41.48 -25.78
CA ALA A 841 25.36 40.84 -25.89
C ALA A 841 25.60 40.41 -27.35
N ASP A 842 25.70 39.11 -27.63
CA ASP A 842 25.86 38.61 -28.99
C ASP A 842 24.52 38.16 -29.60
N VAL A 843 24.27 38.60 -30.84
CA VAL A 843 23.15 38.17 -31.67
C VAL A 843 23.68 37.66 -33.00
N SER A 844 23.51 36.36 -33.28
CA SER A 844 23.94 35.72 -34.52
C SER A 844 22.74 35.23 -35.31
N GLN A 845 22.53 35.79 -36.49
CA GLN A 845 21.46 35.43 -37.40
C GLN A 845 22.05 34.93 -38.73
N ALA A 846 21.98 33.63 -38.94
CA ALA A 846 22.48 33.00 -40.16
C ALA A 846 21.49 33.16 -41.32
N SER A 847 21.95 32.79 -42.53
CA SER A 847 21.07 32.56 -43.70
C SER A 847 20.19 33.74 -44.15
N GLY A 848 20.52 34.98 -43.77
CA GLY A 848 19.92 36.21 -44.32
C GLY A 848 18.64 36.71 -43.65
N GLY A 849 18.26 36.16 -42.49
CA GLY A 849 17.12 36.66 -41.71
C GLY A 849 17.37 38.05 -41.10
N ASP A 850 16.30 38.79 -40.85
CA ASP A 850 16.38 40.12 -40.22
C ASP A 850 16.52 40.02 -38.68
N VAL A 851 17.07 41.06 -38.06
CA VAL A 851 17.13 41.24 -36.61
C VAL A 851 16.36 42.51 -36.24
N GLU A 852 15.31 42.39 -35.42
CA GLU A 852 14.46 43.50 -34.97
C GLU A 852 14.42 43.53 -33.44
N ILE A 853 14.96 44.59 -32.83
CA ILE A 853 15.00 44.75 -31.38
C ILE A 853 14.34 46.09 -31.01
N VAL A 854 13.30 46.02 -30.18
CA VAL A 854 12.57 47.17 -29.67
C VAL A 854 12.66 47.16 -28.14
N ASN A 855 13.12 48.24 -27.53
CA ASN A 855 13.11 48.43 -26.09
C ASN A 855 12.46 49.76 -25.69
N THR A 856 11.62 49.78 -24.65
CA THR A 856 11.31 51.04 -23.96
C THR A 856 12.45 51.36 -23.01
N GLY A 857 13.06 52.53 -23.11
CA GLY A 857 14.34 52.85 -22.44
C GLY A 857 15.50 52.74 -23.41
N ASP A 858 16.71 52.56 -22.89
CA ASP A 858 17.95 52.53 -23.67
C ASP A 858 18.23 51.14 -24.25
N ILE A 859 18.93 51.08 -25.39
CA ILE A 859 19.55 49.85 -25.92
C ILE A 859 21.07 50.05 -25.87
N GLU A 860 21.77 49.17 -25.15
CA GLU A 860 23.23 49.15 -25.13
C GLU A 860 23.74 47.86 -25.80
N LEU A 861 24.50 47.99 -26.88
CA LEU A 861 25.19 46.89 -27.54
C LEU A 861 26.57 46.70 -26.90
N THR A 862 26.77 45.56 -26.22
CA THR A 862 28.06 45.19 -25.61
C THR A 862 28.80 44.13 -26.43
N GLY A 863 28.06 43.35 -27.23
CA GLY A 863 28.58 42.34 -28.16
C GLY A 863 28.16 42.61 -29.61
N THR A 864 28.35 41.61 -30.48
CA THR A 864 28.15 41.77 -31.92
C THR A 864 26.74 41.37 -32.36
N ILE A 865 26.10 42.18 -33.21
CA ILE A 865 24.96 41.74 -34.03
C ILE A 865 25.49 41.37 -35.42
N ASP A 866 25.46 40.08 -35.76
CA ASP A 866 25.94 39.55 -37.04
C ASP A 866 24.77 38.99 -37.86
N THR A 867 24.50 39.61 -39.00
CA THR A 867 23.50 39.13 -39.97
C THR A 867 23.85 39.61 -41.38
N THR A 868 23.36 38.92 -42.40
CA THR A 868 23.35 39.43 -43.79
C THR A 868 22.01 40.07 -44.18
N GLY A 869 20.98 39.96 -43.33
CA GLY A 869 19.69 40.64 -43.47
C GLY A 869 19.74 42.08 -42.95
N ASN A 870 18.57 42.65 -42.67
CA ASN A 870 18.43 43.99 -42.09
C ASN A 870 18.46 43.92 -40.56
N VAL A 871 19.03 44.95 -39.93
CA VAL A 871 18.99 45.17 -38.49
C VAL A 871 18.13 46.40 -38.21
N THR A 872 17.13 46.28 -37.35
CA THR A 872 16.29 47.38 -36.87
C THR A 872 16.39 47.49 -35.36
N LEU A 873 16.84 48.63 -34.85
CA LEU A 873 16.94 48.92 -33.41
C LEU A 873 16.03 50.11 -33.08
N THR A 874 15.10 49.93 -32.15
CA THR A 874 14.19 51.00 -31.72
C THR A 874 14.23 51.14 -30.19
N ALA A 875 14.64 52.30 -29.71
CA ALA A 875 14.69 52.67 -28.30
C ALA A 875 13.83 53.92 -28.06
N THR A 876 13.16 54.02 -26.90
CA THR A 876 12.62 55.33 -26.48
C THR A 876 13.67 56.19 -25.78
N GLY A 877 14.76 55.57 -25.34
CA GLY A 877 15.97 56.22 -24.82
C GLY A 877 17.08 56.28 -25.89
N SER A 878 18.33 56.01 -25.50
CA SER A 878 19.48 56.03 -26.41
C SER A 878 19.74 54.65 -27.04
N ILE A 879 20.49 54.65 -28.14
CA ILE A 879 21.07 53.43 -28.73
C ILE A 879 22.59 53.60 -28.73
N GLU A 880 23.30 52.82 -27.92
CA GLU A 880 24.74 53.02 -27.68
C GLU A 880 25.52 51.72 -27.86
N GLU A 881 26.74 51.83 -28.39
CA GLU A 881 27.71 50.74 -28.42
C GLU A 881 28.75 50.94 -27.31
N SER A 882 29.04 49.88 -26.56
CA SER A 882 30.09 49.87 -25.53
C SER A 882 30.94 48.60 -25.63
N GLY A 883 32.19 48.67 -25.18
CA GLY A 883 33.11 47.52 -25.21
C GLY A 883 33.34 46.97 -26.63
N ALA A 884 32.84 45.75 -26.90
CA ALA A 884 32.94 45.08 -28.19
C ALA A 884 31.70 45.26 -29.08
N GLY A 885 30.77 46.13 -28.68
CA GLY A 885 29.52 46.45 -29.37
C GLY A 885 29.73 46.89 -30.82
N ARG A 886 29.04 46.22 -31.76
CA ARG A 886 29.01 46.57 -33.20
C ARG A 886 27.96 45.76 -33.97
N VAL A 887 27.51 46.29 -35.10
CA VAL A 887 26.68 45.62 -36.11
C VAL A 887 27.53 45.29 -37.34
N ILE A 888 27.58 44.02 -37.73
CA ILE A 888 28.40 43.57 -38.86
C ILE A 888 27.58 42.85 -39.94
N ASN A 889 28.09 42.90 -41.18
CA ASN A 889 27.57 42.23 -42.38
C ASN A 889 26.16 42.63 -42.85
N ALA A 890 25.43 43.44 -42.07
CA ALA A 890 24.03 43.75 -42.31
C ALA A 890 23.81 44.46 -43.66
N ALA A 891 22.74 44.06 -44.36
CA ALA A 891 22.30 44.73 -45.58
C ALA A 891 21.86 46.17 -45.31
N LYS A 892 21.23 46.41 -44.15
CA LYS A 892 20.83 47.74 -43.69
C LYS A 892 20.79 47.78 -42.17
N LEU A 893 21.22 48.89 -41.58
CA LEU A 893 20.96 49.24 -40.20
C LEU A 893 19.96 50.40 -40.12
N ALA A 894 18.80 50.14 -39.53
CA ALA A 894 17.75 51.12 -39.28
C ALA A 894 17.64 51.39 -37.77
N THR A 895 17.77 52.64 -37.36
CA THR A 895 17.72 53.02 -35.93
C THR A 895 16.69 54.09 -35.63
N ALA A 896 16.02 53.98 -34.48
CA ALA A 896 15.10 54.98 -33.97
C ALA A 896 15.30 55.17 -32.47
N SER A 897 15.58 56.40 -32.01
CA SER A 897 15.86 56.69 -30.60
C SER A 897 15.19 57.96 -30.10
N GLY A 898 15.08 58.10 -28.77
CA GLY A 898 14.50 59.28 -28.13
C GLY A 898 15.53 60.24 -27.54
N THR A 899 16.75 59.79 -27.22
CA THR A 899 17.77 60.63 -26.53
C THR A 899 19.17 60.60 -27.16
N GLY A 900 19.35 59.95 -28.32
CA GLY A 900 20.61 59.91 -29.05
C GLY A 900 20.98 58.51 -29.57
N GLN A 901 22.02 58.44 -30.39
CA GLN A 901 22.61 57.22 -30.95
C GLN A 901 24.14 57.37 -31.00
N ALA A 902 24.87 56.44 -30.40
CA ALA A 902 26.33 56.41 -30.38
C ALA A 902 26.83 55.04 -30.87
N LEU A 903 26.75 54.82 -32.19
CA LEU A 903 27.19 53.59 -32.87
C LEU A 903 28.66 53.75 -33.30
N THR A 904 29.55 53.84 -32.32
CA THR A 904 30.96 54.23 -32.52
C THR A 904 31.93 53.07 -32.69
N GLY A 905 31.45 51.83 -32.60
CA GLY A 905 32.20 50.62 -32.89
C GLY A 905 32.56 50.48 -34.37
N ALA A 906 33.33 49.44 -34.70
CA ALA A 906 33.68 49.11 -36.08
C ALA A 906 32.53 48.36 -36.77
N ASN A 907 31.50 49.12 -37.19
CA ASN A 907 30.35 48.58 -37.89
C ASN A 907 30.69 48.22 -39.35
N THR A 908 29.99 47.28 -39.99
CA THR A 908 30.21 46.93 -41.41
C THR A 908 28.89 46.83 -42.19
N VAL A 909 28.01 47.81 -42.00
CA VAL A 909 26.68 47.83 -42.61
C VAL A 909 26.73 48.45 -44.01
N LYS A 910 25.87 47.97 -44.93
CA LYS A 910 25.85 48.44 -46.33
C LYS A 910 24.94 49.64 -46.55
N SER A 911 23.85 49.74 -45.80
CA SER A 911 22.91 50.86 -45.82
C SER A 911 22.60 51.32 -44.39
N PHE A 912 22.37 52.62 -44.21
CA PHE A 912 22.03 53.21 -42.92
C PHE A 912 20.86 54.19 -43.04
N SER A 913 19.89 54.06 -42.13
CA SER A 913 18.81 55.03 -41.91
C SER A 913 18.60 55.24 -40.42
N ALA A 914 18.40 56.47 -39.99
CA ALA A 914 18.30 56.78 -38.56
C ALA A 914 17.27 57.85 -38.25
N SER A 915 16.66 57.76 -37.07
CA SER A 915 15.83 58.84 -36.53
C SER A 915 16.09 59.04 -35.05
N ASN A 916 16.22 60.30 -34.62
CA ASN A 916 16.27 60.65 -33.21
C ASN A 916 15.34 61.83 -32.94
N THR A 917 14.48 61.68 -31.93
CA THR A 917 13.47 62.71 -31.61
C THR A 917 13.90 63.69 -30.51
N GLY A 918 14.94 63.38 -29.73
CA GLY A 918 15.43 64.22 -28.64
C GLY A 918 16.75 64.92 -28.94
N SER A 919 17.39 65.50 -27.92
CA SER A 919 18.52 66.42 -28.10
C SER A 919 19.89 65.77 -28.26
N GLY A 920 20.04 64.46 -28.07
CA GLY A 920 21.32 63.76 -28.27
C GLY A 920 21.68 63.57 -29.74
N ASP A 921 22.92 63.21 -30.02
CA ASP A 921 23.46 63.11 -31.38
C ASP A 921 23.07 61.81 -32.08
N ILE A 922 23.23 61.73 -33.41
CA ILE A 922 23.28 60.49 -34.18
C ILE A 922 24.72 60.29 -34.64
N LYS A 923 25.41 59.26 -34.15
CA LYS A 923 26.79 58.96 -34.54
C LYS A 923 26.91 57.53 -35.06
N LEU A 924 27.55 57.36 -36.21
CA LEU A 924 27.89 56.07 -36.81
C LEU A 924 29.35 56.07 -37.27
N ASN A 925 30.12 55.07 -36.81
CA ASN A 925 31.40 54.68 -37.38
C ASN A 925 31.23 53.36 -38.12
N ASN A 926 31.64 53.30 -39.39
CA ASN A 926 31.45 52.17 -40.27
C ASN A 926 32.72 51.85 -41.08
N GLU A 927 32.87 50.58 -41.46
CA GLU A 927 34.01 50.03 -42.19
C GLU A 927 33.54 49.26 -43.43
N ALA A 928 32.65 49.84 -44.24
CA ALA A 928 32.21 49.25 -45.50
C ALA A 928 33.07 49.72 -46.69
N ALA A 929 32.92 49.06 -47.83
CA ALA A 929 33.49 49.56 -49.10
C ALA A 929 32.74 50.80 -49.60
N THR A 930 31.41 50.76 -49.47
CA THR A 930 30.51 51.89 -49.70
C THR A 930 29.38 51.80 -48.69
N LEU A 931 29.14 52.88 -47.95
CA LEU A 931 27.98 53.04 -47.08
C LEU A 931 26.92 53.88 -47.80
N VAL A 932 25.75 53.27 -48.06
CA VAL A 932 24.59 53.99 -48.57
C VAL A 932 23.83 54.63 -47.41
N VAL A 933 23.81 55.95 -47.35
CA VAL A 933 23.00 56.71 -46.39
C VAL A 933 21.64 56.98 -47.01
N GLU A 934 20.60 56.46 -46.37
CA GLU A 934 19.20 56.72 -46.70
C GLU A 934 18.67 57.87 -45.83
N ASP A 935 17.45 57.77 -45.29
CA ASP A 935 16.83 58.84 -44.52
C ASP A 935 17.44 58.92 -43.11
N VAL A 936 17.95 60.10 -42.75
CA VAL A 936 18.46 60.40 -41.41
C VAL A 936 17.79 61.67 -40.87
N THR A 937 17.02 61.54 -39.79
CA THR A 937 16.26 62.66 -39.21
C THR A 937 16.63 62.89 -37.76
N GLN A 938 17.03 64.12 -37.44
CA GLN A 938 17.38 64.56 -36.09
C GLN A 938 16.52 65.78 -35.71
N ALA A 939 15.43 65.53 -34.98
CA ALA A 939 14.35 66.51 -34.83
C ALA A 939 14.67 67.66 -33.84
N ALA A 940 15.54 67.43 -32.84
CA ALA A 940 15.81 68.43 -31.78
C ALA A 940 17.20 69.06 -31.86
N GLY A 941 17.86 69.00 -33.03
CA GLY A 941 19.06 69.79 -33.33
C GLY A 941 20.40 69.23 -32.79
N GLY A 942 20.45 67.94 -32.43
CA GLY A 942 21.72 67.24 -32.17
C GLY A 942 22.62 67.11 -33.41
N GLU A 943 23.88 66.75 -33.21
CA GLU A 943 24.82 66.48 -34.30
C GLU A 943 24.44 65.19 -35.04
N VAL A 944 24.63 65.14 -36.36
CA VAL A 944 24.66 63.91 -37.15
C VAL A 944 26.09 63.69 -37.62
N GLN A 945 26.76 62.65 -37.12
CA GLN A 945 28.11 62.27 -37.52
C GLN A 945 28.09 60.88 -38.16
N ILE A 946 28.56 60.79 -39.40
CA ILE A 946 28.67 59.53 -40.14
C ILE A 946 30.10 59.42 -40.67
N ILE A 947 30.80 58.38 -40.25
CA ILE A 947 32.18 58.09 -40.63
C ILE A 947 32.19 56.72 -41.30
N ASP A 948 32.75 56.61 -42.49
CA ASP A 948 32.98 55.34 -43.18
C ASP A 948 34.45 55.21 -43.64
N THR A 949 35.03 54.02 -43.56
CA THR A 949 36.38 53.81 -44.10
C THR A 949 36.41 53.68 -45.62
N GLY A 950 35.28 53.50 -46.29
CA GLY A 950 35.14 53.49 -47.73
C GLY A 950 34.53 54.77 -48.27
N ASP A 951 33.62 54.63 -49.25
CA ASP A 951 32.84 55.71 -49.83
C ASP A 951 31.53 55.93 -49.05
N ILE A 952 31.07 57.17 -48.94
CA ILE A 952 29.74 57.51 -48.43
C ILE A 952 28.85 57.95 -49.61
N GLU A 953 27.74 57.26 -49.84
CA GLU A 953 26.74 57.62 -50.85
C GLU A 953 25.42 58.04 -50.19
N LEU A 954 25.06 59.32 -50.27
CA LEU A 954 23.76 59.83 -49.81
C LEU A 954 22.72 59.64 -50.91
N THR A 955 21.76 58.73 -50.69
CA THR A 955 20.66 58.49 -51.64
C THR A 955 19.36 59.18 -51.26
N ARG A 956 19.27 59.62 -50.00
CA ARG A 956 18.11 60.30 -49.40
C ARG A 956 18.55 61.43 -48.45
N THR A 957 17.60 61.97 -47.69
CA THR A 957 17.79 63.22 -46.95
C THR A 957 18.42 63.00 -45.58
N ILE A 958 19.42 63.82 -45.25
CA ILE A 958 19.82 64.10 -43.87
C ILE A 958 19.15 65.41 -43.44
N ASP A 959 18.27 65.35 -42.44
CA ASP A 959 17.53 66.50 -41.90
C ASP A 959 17.88 66.71 -40.42
N THR A 960 18.54 67.83 -40.12
CA THR A 960 18.85 68.24 -38.74
C THR A 960 18.92 69.75 -38.64
N ALA A 961 18.53 70.33 -37.51
CA ALA A 961 18.85 71.73 -37.19
C ALA A 961 20.27 71.91 -36.61
N GLY A 962 20.94 70.81 -36.26
CA GLY A 962 22.30 70.77 -35.70
C GLY A 962 23.39 70.75 -36.77
N ASN A 963 24.57 70.27 -36.40
CA ASN A 963 25.68 70.09 -37.33
C ASN A 963 25.59 68.70 -38.00
N VAL A 964 26.07 68.61 -39.23
CA VAL A 964 26.29 67.35 -39.94
C VAL A 964 27.79 67.21 -40.20
N ALA A 965 28.36 66.07 -39.83
CA ALA A 965 29.76 65.72 -40.06
C ALA A 965 29.83 64.39 -40.84
N LEU A 966 30.26 64.45 -42.11
CA LEU A 966 30.46 63.28 -42.95
C LEU A 966 31.97 63.08 -43.19
N ALA A 967 32.49 61.90 -42.88
CA ALA A 967 33.89 61.58 -43.14
C ALA A 967 34.05 60.23 -43.85
N ALA A 968 34.68 60.24 -45.01
CA ALA A 968 34.98 59.06 -45.81
C ALA A 968 36.49 59.02 -46.12
N THR A 969 37.13 57.84 -46.13
CA THR A 969 38.48 57.77 -46.73
C THR A 969 38.43 57.68 -48.26
N GLY A 970 37.27 57.28 -48.79
CA GLY A 970 36.92 57.34 -50.20
C GLY A 970 36.22 58.66 -50.58
N SER A 971 35.19 58.57 -51.42
CA SER A 971 34.39 59.71 -51.88
C SER A 971 33.19 59.95 -50.98
N ILE A 972 32.65 61.17 -51.04
CA ILE A 972 31.33 61.51 -50.48
C ILE A 972 30.46 62.00 -51.63
N GLU A 973 29.43 61.25 -51.99
CA GLU A 973 28.61 61.50 -53.18
C GLU A 973 27.13 61.55 -52.84
N GLU A 974 26.39 62.45 -53.48
CA GLU A 974 24.93 62.46 -53.47
C GLU A 974 24.40 61.83 -54.77
N SER A 975 23.46 60.92 -54.64
CA SER A 975 22.79 60.28 -55.78
C SER A 975 21.27 60.25 -55.57
N GLY A 976 20.50 60.19 -56.66
CA GLY A 976 19.04 60.15 -56.60
C GLY A 976 18.43 61.39 -55.91
N ALA A 977 17.88 61.19 -54.70
CA ALA A 977 17.26 62.25 -53.88
C ALA A 977 18.13 62.63 -52.66
N GLY A 978 19.42 62.29 -52.70
CA GLY A 978 20.42 62.67 -51.70
C GLY A 978 20.50 64.18 -51.50
N ARG A 979 20.46 64.62 -50.24
CA ARG A 979 20.66 66.02 -49.83
C ARG A 979 20.80 66.15 -48.32
N VAL A 980 21.42 67.22 -47.87
CA VAL A 980 21.46 67.67 -46.47
C VAL A 980 20.64 68.96 -46.34
N ILE A 981 19.68 68.98 -45.41
CA ILE A 981 18.80 70.13 -45.19
C ILE A 981 18.79 70.58 -43.73
N ASN A 982 18.48 71.86 -43.53
CA ASN A 982 18.31 72.55 -42.23
C ASN A 982 19.57 72.66 -41.35
N ALA A 983 20.67 72.00 -41.71
CA ALA A 983 21.87 71.93 -40.89
C ALA A 983 22.54 73.30 -40.69
N ALA A 984 23.01 73.55 -39.46
CA ALA A 984 23.76 74.77 -39.10
C ALA A 984 25.15 74.78 -39.74
N LEU A 985 25.82 73.63 -39.80
CA LEU A 985 27.11 73.44 -40.44
C LEU A 985 27.16 72.03 -41.04
N LEU A 986 27.47 71.93 -42.34
CA LEU A 986 27.87 70.68 -42.98
C LEU A 986 29.39 70.64 -43.07
N THR A 987 30.00 69.71 -42.34
CA THR A 987 31.43 69.41 -42.41
C THR A 987 31.64 68.12 -43.18
N THR A 988 32.46 68.15 -44.23
CA THR A 988 32.78 66.96 -45.02
C THR A 988 34.29 66.75 -45.14
N ALA A 989 34.73 65.51 -44.95
CA ALA A 989 36.13 65.11 -45.09
C ALA A 989 36.23 63.87 -45.99
N SER A 990 36.95 63.97 -47.12
CA SER A 990 37.11 62.87 -48.08
C SER A 990 38.58 62.59 -48.44
N GLY A 991 38.85 61.42 -48.97
CA GLY A 991 40.16 61.03 -49.51
C GLY A 991 40.22 60.91 -51.04
N SER A 992 39.09 60.83 -51.76
CA SER A 992 39.10 60.69 -53.23
C SER A 992 38.20 61.66 -54.01
N GLY A 993 37.36 62.47 -53.36
CA GLY A 993 36.50 63.49 -54.00
C GLY A 993 35.18 63.72 -53.27
N GLN A 994 34.47 64.79 -53.60
CA GLN A 994 33.12 65.07 -53.07
C GLN A 994 32.21 65.59 -54.18
N ALA A 995 31.02 65.01 -54.32
CA ALA A 995 29.99 65.44 -55.26
C ALA A 995 28.63 65.62 -54.55
N LEU A 996 28.49 66.75 -53.86
CA LEU A 996 27.26 67.12 -53.14
C LEU A 996 26.38 68.00 -54.04
N THR A 997 25.82 67.38 -55.08
CA THR A 997 25.11 68.07 -56.18
C THR A 997 23.59 68.14 -56.00
N GLY A 998 23.06 67.58 -54.91
CA GLY A 998 21.65 67.64 -54.57
C GLY A 998 21.19 69.04 -54.16
N ASP A 999 19.88 69.18 -53.95
CA ASP A 999 19.25 70.40 -53.43
C ASP A 999 19.54 70.54 -51.92
N ASN A 1000 20.80 70.75 -51.55
CA ASN A 1000 21.21 71.00 -50.17
C ASN A 1000 20.65 72.34 -49.68
N ALA A 1001 20.38 72.44 -48.39
CA ALA A 1001 19.87 73.66 -47.76
C ALA A 1001 20.47 73.82 -46.35
N VAL A 1002 21.78 74.10 -46.29
CA VAL A 1002 22.55 74.29 -45.06
C VAL A 1002 23.04 75.73 -44.88
N GLN A 1003 23.29 76.16 -43.64
CA GLN A 1003 23.69 77.55 -43.34
C GLN A 1003 25.18 77.83 -43.63
N SER A 1004 26.04 76.83 -43.43
CA SER A 1004 27.48 76.94 -43.67
C SER A 1004 28.07 75.58 -44.05
N ILE A 1005 29.15 75.59 -44.85
CA ILE A 1005 29.83 74.38 -45.32
C ILE A 1005 31.33 74.51 -45.03
N LEU A 1006 31.92 73.44 -44.49
CA LEU A 1006 33.36 73.24 -44.36
C LEU A 1006 33.75 71.91 -45.01
N ALA A 1007 34.28 71.97 -46.23
CA ALA A 1007 34.67 70.79 -47.00
C ALA A 1007 36.20 70.66 -47.08
N THR A 1008 36.72 69.46 -46.82
CA THR A 1008 38.14 69.11 -46.97
C THR A 1008 38.28 67.83 -47.79
N ASN A 1009 39.03 67.87 -48.88
CA ASN A 1009 39.47 66.69 -49.61
C ASN A 1009 40.99 66.59 -49.53
N THR A 1010 41.50 65.43 -49.13
CA THR A 1010 42.95 65.20 -48.98
C THR A 1010 43.58 64.51 -50.19
N GLY A 1011 42.79 64.01 -51.14
CA GLY A 1011 43.26 63.36 -52.37
C GLY A 1011 43.05 64.18 -53.65
N SER A 1012 43.07 63.50 -54.80
CA SER A 1012 43.14 64.12 -56.13
C SER A 1012 41.79 64.44 -56.79
N GLY A 1013 40.66 64.20 -56.13
CA GLY A 1013 39.31 64.49 -56.66
C GLY A 1013 38.83 65.92 -56.40
N ASP A 1014 37.81 66.34 -57.15
CA ASP A 1014 37.19 67.65 -56.98
C ASP A 1014 36.25 67.68 -55.76
N ILE A 1015 35.97 68.90 -55.27
CA ILE A 1015 34.88 69.18 -54.34
C ILE A 1015 33.83 69.96 -55.13
N GLU A 1016 32.72 69.32 -55.46
CA GLU A 1016 31.57 69.92 -56.12
C GLU A 1016 30.42 70.05 -55.11
N LEU A 1017 29.87 71.26 -54.99
CA LEU A 1017 28.86 71.61 -53.99
C LEU A 1017 27.74 72.43 -54.62
N VAL A 1018 26.50 72.00 -54.37
CA VAL A 1018 25.27 72.76 -54.62
C VAL A 1018 24.58 72.93 -53.28
N ASN A 1019 24.23 74.18 -52.90
CA ASN A 1019 23.55 74.54 -51.66
C ASN A 1019 22.64 75.76 -51.83
#